data_AF-A0A7Y5B791-F1
#
_entry.id   AF-A0A7Y5B791-F1
#
_cell.length_a   1.000
_cell.length_b   1.000
_cell.length_c   1.000
_cell.angle_alpha   90.00
_cell.angle_beta   90.00
_cell.angle_gamma   90.00
#
_symmetry.space_group_name_H-M   'P 1'
#
loop_
_entity.id
_entity.type
_entity.pdbx_description
1 polymer ?
#
loop_
_entity_poly.entity_id
_entity_poly.type
_entity_poly.pdbx_seq_one_letter_code
_entity_poly.pdbx_strand_id
1 'polypeptide(L)'
;MTRFLARGNWLLLSWFLLALCATASPSLCVILVRGGAYPSQLEGSVPSQQAWMLWGRVRGDRTSGEALAMAVGRRVQAVDGDVRFADSLYENGTAGQAFRRRTGVEPPNGALVAMGQALFERNGLRTAGAELEKAGKRGAYLKPSYRTMPSPYVLFGVNEQGYLPTIEFEDLESLLAAAPALDYDWIVFEVDSWSFHSLEFFLAEGIPTWVVCLEEPDGRLRRDGRLTAIARFDPRSSPAALVSPNTRWTGLVSEVDFRATLLSELTGDRSQGGIRTTDGHPWFKFWSGLALPNLADQSHTTETARALNRVEDWWRLHGELGGLALIVIGCSAGAWIVIGVIWWQSGRLRRAFRRLYLSGLVGFALFPAATILAAHPPFDLWSDRPIPDARLFASWLALCWMALALLLGILRRRFRWPLFTLASLITLGLILLDLFIAGGSGIHRSIFGLYLWEGARVYGLDNNYAALIVGMLVCGAGLWMERAAIGRLQGVGLAQFVGVCWLMALLIGAPLLGANGGGFAFAVVSLGGACIALSGQVLTRQRLLALFAAGLLSLPLIGWIDSHSPADVRSHLGRAFLTAQDRGIGEMVSSKLAVVVKVVGSVEGLAALAAFFVAAALGGLWLRRPIRQFLSRPTPMRRSAGALGYGCLAAILYNDSGIVMVGLLAGCLLVSALEQAIDGIRMDEDERRN
;
A
#
# COMPACT_ATOMS: atom_id res chain seq x y z
N MET A 1 30.55 -1.43 -62.49
CA MET A 1 30.27 -0.63 -61.27
C MET A 1 30.46 0.88 -61.47
N THR A 2 31.53 1.35 -62.12
CA THR A 2 31.77 2.79 -62.36
C THR A 2 30.79 3.48 -63.31
N ARG A 3 30.03 2.74 -64.14
CA ARG A 3 28.96 3.31 -65.00
C ARG A 3 27.56 3.37 -64.36
N PHE A 4 27.38 2.79 -63.17
CA PHE A 4 26.10 2.85 -62.44
C PHE A 4 26.02 4.09 -61.53
N LEU A 5 27.17 4.71 -61.21
CA LEU A 5 27.27 5.90 -60.34
C LEU A 5 27.08 7.24 -61.07
N ALA A 6 26.96 7.26 -62.41
CA ALA A 6 26.92 8.49 -63.20
C ALA A 6 25.51 8.99 -63.56
N ARG A 7 24.44 8.28 -63.20
CA ARG A 7 23.06 8.70 -63.47
C ARG A 7 22.22 8.72 -62.20
N GLY A 8 22.26 9.87 -61.50
CA GLY A 8 21.10 10.48 -60.83
C GLY A 8 20.19 9.64 -59.93
N ASN A 9 20.64 8.52 -59.36
CA ASN A 9 19.82 7.65 -58.50
C ASN A 9 20.17 7.80 -57.02
N TRP A 10 20.51 9.02 -56.59
CA TRP A 10 20.67 9.35 -55.17
C TRP A 10 19.41 9.00 -54.38
N LEU A 11 18.21 9.16 -54.95
CA LEU A 11 16.96 8.74 -54.32
C LEU A 11 16.86 7.23 -54.10
N LEU A 12 17.30 6.41 -55.05
CA LEU A 12 17.28 4.95 -54.94
C LEU A 12 18.37 4.43 -53.99
N LEU A 13 19.55 5.06 -53.98
CA LEU A 13 20.59 4.76 -53.01
C LEU A 13 20.17 5.20 -51.59
N SER A 14 19.53 6.37 -51.46
CA SER A 14 18.96 6.84 -50.19
C SER A 14 17.81 5.95 -49.72
N TRP A 15 16.94 5.48 -50.63
CA TRP A 15 15.90 4.50 -50.29
C TRP A 15 16.48 3.14 -49.93
N PHE A 16 17.53 2.68 -50.61
CA PHE A 16 18.20 1.42 -50.30
C PHE A 16 18.97 1.49 -48.98
N LEU A 17 19.62 2.63 -48.67
CA LEU A 17 20.25 2.91 -47.39
C LEU A 17 19.21 3.12 -46.27
N LEU A 18 18.09 3.78 -46.54
CA LEU A 18 16.95 3.88 -45.61
C LEU A 18 16.28 2.53 -45.38
N ALA A 19 16.20 1.67 -46.40
CA ALA A 19 15.67 0.32 -46.30
C ALA A 19 16.65 -0.65 -45.60
N LEU A 20 17.97 -0.45 -45.75
CA LEU A 20 19.00 -1.15 -44.98
C LEU A 20 19.04 -0.68 -43.53
N CYS A 21 18.72 0.58 -43.25
CA CYS A 21 18.54 1.11 -41.89
C CYS A 21 17.14 0.81 -41.30
N ALA A 22 16.23 0.22 -42.08
CA ALA A 22 14.89 -0.18 -41.64
C ALA A 22 14.85 -1.67 -41.25
N THR A 23 15.96 -2.22 -40.74
CA THR A 23 15.90 -3.45 -39.95
C THR A 23 15.09 -3.13 -38.70
N ALA A 24 13.98 -3.85 -38.50
CA ALA A 24 13.16 -3.71 -37.31
C ALA A 24 14.01 -4.09 -36.08
N SER A 25 14.55 -3.09 -35.39
CA SER A 25 15.21 -3.28 -34.11
C SER A 25 14.16 -3.44 -33.00
N PRO A 26 14.45 -4.24 -31.97
CA PRO A 26 13.58 -4.32 -30.82
C PRO A 26 13.41 -2.93 -30.19
N SER A 27 12.15 -2.61 -29.91
CA SER A 27 11.74 -1.35 -29.29
C SER A 27 11.80 -1.40 -27.77
N LEU A 28 11.98 -2.59 -27.20
CA LEU A 28 12.04 -2.84 -25.76
C LEU A 28 12.91 -4.05 -25.44
N CYS A 29 13.75 -3.93 -24.41
CA CYS A 29 14.49 -5.03 -23.83
C CYS A 29 14.14 -5.21 -22.34
N VAL A 30 14.03 -6.46 -21.88
CA VAL A 30 13.90 -6.81 -20.46
C VAL A 30 15.05 -7.74 -20.06
N ILE A 31 15.86 -7.30 -19.10
CA ILE A 31 16.95 -8.07 -18.51
C ILE A 31 16.51 -8.50 -17.12
N LEU A 32 16.40 -9.81 -16.89
CA LEU A 32 16.18 -10.35 -15.56
C LEU A 32 17.53 -10.73 -14.94
N VAL A 33 17.84 -10.13 -13.80
CA VAL A 33 19.07 -10.40 -13.04
C VAL A 33 18.73 -11.38 -11.93
N ARG A 34 19.33 -12.56 -11.93
CA ARG A 34 19.05 -13.59 -10.91
C ARG A 34 19.53 -13.16 -9.53
N GLY A 35 20.75 -12.63 -9.44
CA GLY A 35 21.31 -12.09 -8.21
C GLY A 35 20.64 -10.79 -7.77
N GLY A 36 20.75 -10.50 -6.48
CA GLY A 36 20.31 -9.24 -5.92
C GLY A 36 21.32 -8.12 -6.12
N ALA A 37 20.80 -6.91 -6.37
CA ALA A 37 21.57 -5.68 -6.39
C ALA A 37 20.78 -4.57 -5.68
N TYR A 38 21.49 -3.61 -5.11
CA TYR A 38 20.92 -2.36 -4.65
C TYR A 38 20.66 -1.42 -5.85
N PRO A 39 19.66 -0.53 -5.79
CA PRO A 39 19.42 0.46 -6.84
C PRO A 39 20.68 1.29 -7.18
N SER A 40 21.46 1.68 -6.17
CA SER A 40 22.73 2.40 -6.34
C SER A 40 23.78 1.63 -7.15
N GLN A 41 23.71 0.30 -7.20
CA GLN A 41 24.60 -0.54 -8.02
C GLN A 41 24.14 -0.64 -9.48
N LEU A 42 22.89 -0.25 -9.78
CA LEU A 42 22.38 -0.15 -11.14
C LEU A 42 22.75 1.20 -11.78
N GLU A 43 23.31 2.16 -11.04
CA GLU A 43 23.76 3.44 -11.59
C GLU A 43 24.99 3.28 -12.49
N GLY A 44 25.12 4.15 -13.49
CA GLY A 44 26.24 4.17 -14.42
C GLY A 44 26.23 5.40 -15.32
N SER A 45 26.99 5.34 -16.42
CA SER A 45 27.12 6.45 -17.39
C SER A 45 25.85 6.73 -18.18
N VAL A 46 25.01 5.71 -18.38
CA VAL A 46 23.72 5.81 -19.07
C VAL A 46 22.65 6.25 -18.07
N PRO A 47 21.89 7.32 -18.36
CA PRO A 47 20.78 7.75 -17.51
C PRO A 47 19.80 6.62 -17.23
N SER A 48 19.47 6.44 -15.95
CA SER A 48 18.54 5.41 -15.51
C SER A 48 17.49 5.98 -14.56
N GLN A 49 16.31 5.37 -14.60
CA GLN A 49 15.22 5.64 -13.70
C GLN A 49 15.05 4.43 -12.78
N GLN A 50 15.02 4.65 -11.47
CA GLN A 50 15.20 3.56 -10.52
C GLN A 50 14.12 3.52 -9.44
N ALA A 51 13.84 2.32 -8.95
CA ALA A 51 13.02 2.08 -7.76
C ALA A 51 13.41 0.76 -7.09
N TRP A 52 12.88 0.61 -5.88
CA TRP A 52 12.64 -0.69 -5.29
C TRP A 52 11.34 -1.29 -5.82
N MET A 53 11.35 -2.56 -6.18
CA MET A 53 10.20 -3.37 -6.56
C MET A 53 9.75 -4.19 -5.34
N LEU A 54 8.53 -3.92 -4.90
CA LEU A 54 7.84 -4.68 -3.86
C LEU A 54 7.19 -5.91 -4.47
N TRP A 55 7.57 -7.08 -3.95
CA TRP A 55 6.96 -8.37 -4.28
C TRP A 55 6.04 -8.78 -3.15
N GLY A 56 4.74 -8.89 -3.45
CA GLY A 56 3.78 -9.41 -2.49
C GLY A 56 3.89 -10.93 -2.38
N ARG A 57 3.84 -11.45 -1.15
CA ARG A 57 3.80 -12.89 -0.95
C ARG A 57 2.48 -13.46 -1.47
N VAL A 58 2.60 -14.60 -2.14
CA VAL A 58 1.48 -15.42 -2.62
C VAL A 58 1.49 -16.72 -1.81
N ARG A 59 0.33 -17.17 -1.31
CA ARG A 59 0.23 -18.47 -0.61
C ARG A 59 0.56 -19.61 -1.59
N GLY A 60 1.58 -20.42 -1.27
CA GLY A 60 2.04 -21.55 -2.08
C GLY A 60 3.55 -21.51 -2.32
N ASP A 61 4.01 -22.12 -3.41
CA ASP A 61 5.36 -21.86 -3.93
C ASP A 61 5.46 -20.36 -4.26
N ARG A 62 6.23 -19.65 -3.42
CA ARG A 62 6.37 -18.19 -3.45
C ARG A 62 6.86 -17.72 -4.82
N THR A 63 7.82 -18.44 -5.38
CA THR A 63 8.48 -18.11 -6.65
C THR A 63 7.49 -18.16 -7.82
N SER A 64 6.70 -19.23 -7.91
CA SER A 64 5.68 -19.38 -8.94
C SER A 64 4.53 -18.37 -8.78
N GLY A 65 4.12 -18.07 -7.55
CA GLY A 65 3.06 -17.09 -7.28
C GLY A 65 3.47 -15.65 -7.61
N GLU A 66 4.68 -15.24 -7.24
CA GLU A 66 5.23 -13.91 -7.54
C GLU A 66 5.45 -13.71 -9.04
N ALA A 67 6.01 -14.71 -9.72
CA ALA A 67 6.17 -14.71 -11.17
C ALA A 67 4.81 -14.59 -11.89
N LEU A 68 3.80 -15.33 -11.43
CA LEU A 68 2.44 -15.24 -11.98
C LEU A 68 1.81 -13.86 -11.73
N ALA A 69 2.03 -13.28 -10.55
CA ALA A 69 1.51 -11.94 -10.22
C ALA A 69 2.11 -10.85 -11.12
N MET A 70 3.42 -10.91 -11.37
CA MET A 70 4.13 -10.04 -12.32
C MET A 70 3.63 -10.26 -13.75
N ALA A 71 3.47 -11.53 -14.16
CA ALA A 71 3.06 -11.90 -15.51
C ALA A 71 1.65 -11.46 -15.87
N VAL A 72 0.71 -11.56 -14.93
CA VAL A 72 -0.74 -11.32 -15.16
C VAL A 72 -1.20 -9.97 -14.61
N GLY A 73 -0.36 -9.27 -13.84
CA GLY A 73 -0.67 -7.95 -13.28
C GLY A 73 -1.71 -7.97 -12.15
N ARG A 74 -1.90 -9.11 -11.50
CA ARG A 74 -2.75 -9.27 -10.31
C ARG A 74 -2.25 -10.41 -9.44
N ARG A 75 -2.34 -10.27 -8.13
CA ARG A 75 -1.99 -11.35 -7.19
C ARG A 75 -3.05 -12.44 -7.23
N VAL A 76 -2.66 -13.63 -7.68
CA VAL A 76 -3.52 -14.82 -7.76
C VAL A 76 -2.85 -15.92 -6.95
N GLN A 77 -3.64 -16.81 -6.36
CA GLN A 77 -3.09 -17.98 -5.67
C GLN A 77 -2.21 -18.78 -6.64
N ALA A 78 -1.04 -19.23 -6.16
CA ALA A 78 -0.08 -19.92 -6.99
C ALA A 78 -0.75 -21.13 -7.68
N VAL A 79 -0.71 -21.10 -9.00
CA VAL A 79 -0.95 -22.23 -9.91
C VAL A 79 0.42 -22.67 -10.39
N ASP A 80 0.59 -23.93 -10.80
CA ASP A 80 1.84 -24.44 -11.38
C ASP A 80 2.36 -23.48 -12.48
N GLY A 81 3.33 -22.66 -12.12
CA GLY A 81 3.87 -21.56 -12.93
C GLY A 81 5.19 -21.93 -13.58
N ASP A 82 5.51 -23.22 -13.63
CA ASP A 82 6.76 -23.74 -14.16
C ASP A 82 6.89 -23.42 -15.66
N VAL A 83 8.05 -22.88 -16.03
CA VAL A 83 8.41 -22.58 -17.41
C VAL A 83 9.64 -23.39 -17.76
N ARG A 84 9.61 -24.08 -18.90
CA ARG A 84 10.70 -24.96 -19.32
C ARG A 84 10.99 -24.81 -20.80
N PHE A 85 12.22 -25.11 -21.22
CA PHE A 85 12.50 -25.26 -22.64
C PHE A 85 11.84 -26.54 -23.18
N ALA A 86 11.27 -26.48 -24.38
CA ALA A 86 10.48 -27.56 -24.97
C ALA A 86 11.27 -28.87 -25.17
N ASP A 87 12.59 -28.78 -25.27
CA ASP A 87 13.55 -29.87 -25.40
C ASP A 87 14.01 -30.45 -24.05
N SER A 88 13.79 -29.74 -22.94
CA SER A 88 14.18 -30.20 -21.60
C SER A 88 13.38 -31.42 -21.13
N LEU A 89 14.02 -32.30 -20.37
CA LEU A 89 13.39 -33.49 -19.79
C LEU A 89 12.28 -33.09 -18.81
N TYR A 90 11.10 -33.70 -18.98
CA TYR A 90 9.95 -33.50 -18.12
C TYR A 90 8.99 -34.70 -18.18
N GLU A 91 8.63 -35.23 -17.01
CA GLU A 91 7.83 -36.47 -16.89
C GLU A 91 8.43 -37.63 -17.72
N ASN A 92 7.61 -38.26 -18.57
CA ASN A 92 7.96 -39.39 -19.43
C ASN A 92 8.42 -38.96 -20.84
N GLY A 93 9.03 -37.78 -20.99
CA GLY A 93 9.45 -37.24 -22.28
C GLY A 93 10.10 -35.86 -22.18
N THR A 94 9.87 -35.01 -23.18
CA THR A 94 10.27 -33.58 -23.12
C THR A 94 9.13 -32.70 -22.62
N ALA A 95 9.46 -31.51 -22.11
CA ALA A 95 8.47 -30.52 -21.70
C ALA A 95 7.54 -30.12 -22.85
N GLY A 96 8.05 -30.01 -24.08
CA GLY A 96 7.26 -29.74 -25.28
C GLY A 96 6.27 -30.86 -25.61
N GLN A 97 6.66 -32.12 -25.41
CA GLN A 97 5.74 -33.26 -25.57
C GLN A 97 4.64 -33.26 -24.50
N ALA A 98 5.00 -32.99 -23.24
CA ALA A 98 4.03 -32.87 -22.15
C ALA A 98 3.08 -31.70 -22.35
N PHE A 99 3.61 -30.54 -22.77
CA PHE A 99 2.84 -29.36 -23.13
C PHE A 99 1.83 -29.66 -24.24
N ARG A 100 2.27 -30.26 -25.34
CA ARG A 100 1.42 -30.68 -26.46
C ARG A 100 0.30 -31.62 -26.04
N ARG A 101 0.57 -32.57 -25.12
CA ARG A 101 -0.46 -33.46 -24.56
C ARG A 101 -1.52 -32.70 -23.75
N ARG A 102 -1.12 -31.62 -23.07
CA ARG A 102 -1.99 -30.83 -22.17
C ARG A 102 -2.79 -29.75 -22.91
N THR A 103 -2.19 -29.08 -23.89
CA THR A 103 -2.77 -27.91 -24.57
C THR A 103 -3.23 -28.22 -26.00
N GLY A 104 -2.74 -29.31 -26.61
CA GLY A 104 -2.95 -29.61 -28.03
C GLY A 104 -2.09 -28.79 -28.99
N VAL A 105 -1.24 -27.88 -28.47
CA VAL A 105 -0.38 -26.99 -29.27
C VAL A 105 1.02 -27.57 -29.41
N GLU A 106 1.57 -27.53 -30.62
CA GLU A 106 2.99 -27.85 -30.86
C GLU A 106 3.84 -26.58 -30.73
N PRO A 107 4.72 -26.47 -29.71
CA PRO A 107 5.60 -25.32 -29.57
C PRO A 107 6.74 -25.38 -30.59
N PRO A 108 7.29 -24.23 -31.04
CA PRO A 108 8.49 -24.20 -31.86
C PRO A 108 9.68 -24.89 -31.18
N ASN A 109 10.62 -25.41 -31.97
CA ASN A 109 11.83 -26.04 -31.44
C ASN A 109 12.60 -25.08 -30.52
N GLY A 110 12.99 -25.56 -29.35
CA GLY A 110 13.73 -24.78 -28.34
C GLY A 110 12.91 -23.73 -27.60
N ALA A 111 11.63 -23.53 -27.93
CA ALA A 111 10.78 -22.52 -27.28
C ALA A 111 10.61 -22.78 -25.78
N LEU A 112 10.38 -21.71 -25.03
CA LEU A 112 9.93 -21.79 -23.64
C LEU A 112 8.44 -22.10 -23.59
N VAL A 113 8.05 -23.11 -22.81
CA VAL A 113 6.65 -23.52 -22.62
C VAL A 113 6.22 -23.31 -21.18
N ALA A 114 5.01 -22.76 -20.99
CA ALA A 114 4.38 -22.63 -19.68
C ALA A 114 3.59 -23.90 -19.35
N MET A 115 4.04 -24.66 -18.35
CA MET A 115 3.45 -25.97 -18.03
C MET A 115 2.05 -25.86 -17.43
N GLY A 116 1.71 -24.70 -16.87
CA GLY A 116 0.40 -24.36 -16.32
C GLY A 116 -0.58 -23.67 -17.27
N GLN A 117 -0.27 -23.52 -18.56
CA GLN A 117 -1.08 -22.72 -19.50
C GLN A 117 -2.58 -23.08 -19.49
N ALA A 118 -2.92 -24.37 -19.50
CA ALA A 118 -4.31 -24.82 -19.50
C ALA A 118 -5.10 -24.33 -18.25
N LEU A 119 -4.42 -24.16 -17.12
CA LEU A 119 -5.03 -23.62 -15.91
C LEU A 119 -5.16 -22.09 -15.98
N PHE A 120 -4.28 -21.40 -16.70
CA PHE A 120 -4.40 -19.97 -16.94
C PHE A 120 -5.65 -19.66 -17.76
N GLU A 121 -5.85 -20.40 -18.86
CA GLU A 121 -7.04 -20.28 -19.70
C GLU A 121 -8.32 -20.56 -18.92
N ARG A 122 -8.35 -21.67 -18.17
CA ARG A 122 -9.51 -22.03 -17.33
C ARG A 122 -9.88 -20.96 -16.30
N ASN A 123 -8.89 -20.24 -15.79
CA ASN A 123 -9.07 -19.17 -14.81
C ASN A 123 -9.16 -17.76 -15.43
N GLY A 124 -9.19 -17.66 -16.77
CA GLY A 124 -9.22 -16.39 -17.49
C GLY A 124 -8.03 -15.47 -17.17
N LEU A 125 -6.86 -16.06 -16.94
CA LEU A 125 -5.59 -15.37 -16.71
C LEU A 125 -4.87 -15.16 -18.04
N ARG A 126 -4.31 -13.97 -18.25
CA ARG A 126 -3.54 -13.62 -19.45
C ARG A 126 -2.24 -12.90 -19.07
N THR A 127 -1.14 -13.41 -19.60
CA THR A 127 0.21 -12.85 -19.45
C THR A 127 0.35 -11.54 -20.25
N ALA A 128 1.45 -10.81 -20.06
CA ALA A 128 1.77 -9.65 -20.90
C ALA A 128 2.00 -10.07 -22.36
N GLY A 129 2.74 -11.16 -22.59
CA GLY A 129 3.03 -11.71 -23.91
C GLY A 129 1.78 -12.07 -24.71
N ALA A 130 0.77 -12.67 -24.08
CA ALA A 130 -0.50 -12.99 -24.73
C ALA A 130 -1.28 -11.74 -25.20
N GLU A 131 -1.23 -10.64 -24.44
CA GLU A 131 -1.87 -9.38 -24.85
C GLU A 131 -1.04 -8.63 -25.89
N LEU A 132 0.29 -8.69 -25.80
CA LEU A 132 1.20 -8.12 -26.79
C LEU A 132 1.04 -8.82 -28.15
N GLU A 133 0.92 -10.14 -28.18
CA GLU A 133 0.65 -10.91 -29.40
C GLU A 133 -0.68 -10.49 -30.04
N LYS A 134 -1.72 -10.25 -29.23
CA LYS A 134 -3.01 -9.70 -29.72
C LYS A 134 -2.90 -8.31 -30.29
N ALA A 135 -1.98 -7.50 -29.76
CA ALA A 135 -1.63 -6.19 -30.30
C ALA A 135 -0.68 -6.27 -31.52
N GLY A 136 -0.36 -7.48 -32.00
CA GLY A 136 0.53 -7.70 -33.14
C GLY A 136 2.02 -7.54 -32.81
N LYS A 137 2.40 -7.61 -31.53
CA LYS A 137 3.78 -7.45 -31.05
C LYS A 137 4.45 -8.79 -30.82
N ARG A 138 5.59 -9.02 -31.47
CA ARG A 138 6.36 -10.27 -31.38
C ARG A 138 7.45 -10.17 -30.33
N GLY A 139 7.56 -11.20 -29.50
CA GLY A 139 8.57 -11.32 -28.46
C GLY A 139 9.46 -12.54 -28.64
N ALA A 140 10.70 -12.46 -28.16
CA ALA A 140 11.62 -13.60 -28.07
C ALA A 140 12.38 -13.64 -26.74
N TYR A 141 12.68 -14.85 -26.29
CA TYR A 141 13.65 -15.13 -25.25
C TYR A 141 15.02 -15.38 -25.88
N LEU A 142 16.04 -14.65 -25.43
CA LEU A 142 17.42 -14.86 -25.88
C LEU A 142 18.17 -15.62 -24.79
N LYS A 143 18.87 -16.69 -25.15
CA LYS A 143 19.65 -17.49 -24.21
C LYS A 143 21.06 -17.77 -24.72
N PRO A 144 22.08 -17.71 -23.86
CA PRO A 144 23.37 -18.34 -24.12
C PRO A 144 23.27 -19.88 -24.05
N SER A 145 24.10 -20.58 -24.84
CA SER A 145 24.07 -22.04 -25.01
C SER A 145 24.38 -22.81 -23.71
N TYR A 146 25.13 -22.19 -22.79
CA TYR A 146 25.47 -22.79 -21.50
C TYR A 146 24.33 -22.75 -20.47
N ARG A 147 23.20 -22.08 -20.74
CA ARG A 147 22.07 -21.98 -19.80
C ARG A 147 21.04 -23.10 -20.00
N THR A 148 20.74 -23.80 -18.91
CA THR A 148 19.89 -25.01 -18.95
C THR A 148 18.48 -24.83 -18.37
N MET A 149 18.21 -23.79 -17.56
CA MET A 149 16.88 -23.55 -16.99
C MET A 149 16.53 -22.06 -16.97
N PRO A 150 15.32 -21.67 -17.41
CA PRO A 150 14.80 -20.30 -17.29
C PRO A 150 14.31 -20.02 -15.85
N SER A 151 14.20 -18.76 -15.49
CA SER A 151 13.48 -18.36 -14.28
C SER A 151 11.96 -18.38 -14.51
N PRO A 152 11.13 -18.64 -13.48
CA PRO A 152 9.68 -18.59 -13.64
C PRO A 152 9.17 -17.19 -14.03
N TYR A 153 9.95 -16.13 -13.79
CA TYR A 153 9.57 -14.75 -14.10
C TYR A 153 9.45 -14.50 -15.60
N VAL A 154 10.08 -15.30 -16.46
CA VAL A 154 9.92 -15.22 -17.93
C VAL A 154 8.47 -15.51 -18.36
N LEU A 155 7.65 -16.08 -17.48
CA LEU A 155 6.23 -16.31 -17.71
C LEU A 155 5.48 -15.05 -18.19
N PHE A 156 5.93 -13.83 -17.85
CA PHE A 156 5.29 -12.61 -18.37
C PHE A 156 5.29 -12.57 -19.90
N GLY A 157 6.29 -13.17 -20.53
CA GLY A 157 6.51 -13.13 -21.97
C GLY A 157 5.76 -14.19 -22.77
N VAL A 158 5.19 -15.19 -22.10
CA VAL A 158 4.48 -16.31 -22.75
C VAL A 158 3.27 -15.81 -23.53
N ASN A 159 3.08 -16.32 -24.74
CA ASN A 159 2.03 -15.89 -25.67
C ASN A 159 0.66 -16.54 -25.39
N GLU A 160 -0.37 -16.26 -26.20
CA GLU A 160 -1.72 -16.82 -25.99
C GLU A 160 -1.73 -18.34 -26.10
N GLN A 161 -0.84 -18.90 -26.92
CA GLN A 161 -0.72 -20.33 -27.12
C GLN A 161 0.07 -21.04 -26.02
N GLY A 162 0.66 -20.31 -25.07
CA GLY A 162 1.39 -20.87 -23.91
C GLY A 162 2.89 -21.10 -24.12
N TYR A 163 3.50 -20.51 -25.15
CA TYR A 163 4.96 -20.56 -25.34
C TYR A 163 5.59 -19.19 -25.64
N LEU A 164 6.91 -19.11 -25.60
CA LEU A 164 7.71 -17.94 -26.00
C LEU A 164 8.85 -18.42 -26.92
N PRO A 165 8.93 -17.94 -28.18
CA PRO A 165 10.03 -18.27 -29.08
C PRO A 165 11.39 -17.99 -28.43
N THR A 166 12.35 -18.88 -28.67
CA THR A 166 13.68 -18.81 -28.06
C THR A 166 14.75 -18.81 -29.13
N ILE A 167 15.75 -17.94 -28.96
CA ILE A 167 16.93 -17.84 -29.83
C ILE A 167 18.16 -18.12 -28.97
N GLU A 168 18.97 -19.06 -29.43
CA GLU A 168 20.16 -19.52 -28.74
C GLU A 168 21.42 -18.88 -29.36
N PHE A 169 22.31 -18.41 -28.50
CA PHE A 169 23.60 -17.80 -28.85
C PHE A 169 24.73 -18.55 -28.18
N GLU A 170 25.94 -18.49 -28.74
CA GLU A 170 27.11 -19.16 -28.17
C GLU A 170 27.42 -18.64 -26.75
N ASP A 171 27.46 -17.32 -26.61
CA ASP A 171 27.74 -16.62 -25.37
C ASP A 171 26.90 -15.33 -25.23
N LEU A 172 27.11 -14.62 -24.11
CA LEU A 172 26.41 -13.37 -23.82
C LEU A 172 26.85 -12.24 -24.75
N GLU A 173 28.12 -12.18 -25.16
CA GLU A 173 28.63 -11.12 -26.03
C GLU A 173 27.99 -11.19 -27.42
N SER A 174 27.88 -12.40 -27.97
CA SER A 174 27.21 -12.69 -29.24
C SER A 174 25.72 -12.34 -29.19
N LEU A 175 25.06 -12.64 -28.06
CA LEU A 175 23.67 -12.26 -27.81
C LEU A 175 23.51 -10.74 -27.84
N LEU A 176 24.34 -10.01 -27.08
CA LEU A 176 24.27 -8.55 -26.97
C LEU A 176 24.57 -7.87 -28.31
N ALA A 177 25.54 -8.39 -29.08
CA ALA A 177 25.87 -7.86 -30.39
C ALA A 177 24.77 -8.09 -31.44
N ALA A 178 24.04 -9.21 -31.35
CA ALA A 178 22.98 -9.56 -32.31
C ALA A 178 21.61 -8.96 -31.95
N ALA A 179 21.33 -8.76 -30.66
CA ALA A 179 20.03 -8.32 -30.15
C ALA A 179 19.42 -7.10 -30.88
N PRO A 180 20.17 -6.03 -31.21
CA PRO A 180 19.63 -4.85 -31.88
C PRO A 180 19.17 -5.09 -33.32
N ALA A 181 19.64 -6.17 -33.96
CA ALA A 181 19.33 -6.52 -35.33
C ALA A 181 18.21 -7.57 -35.46
N LEU A 182 17.66 -8.05 -34.35
CA LEU A 182 16.63 -9.09 -34.35
C LEU A 182 15.25 -8.53 -34.74
N ASP A 183 14.56 -9.22 -35.65
CA ASP A 183 13.20 -8.88 -36.12
C ASP A 183 12.11 -9.23 -35.08
N TYR A 184 12.18 -8.61 -33.91
CA TYR A 184 11.20 -8.73 -32.82
C TYR A 184 10.88 -7.36 -32.26
N ASP A 185 9.66 -7.14 -31.76
CA ASP A 185 9.27 -5.87 -31.14
C ASP A 185 9.89 -5.72 -29.74
N TRP A 186 10.04 -6.84 -29.03
CA TRP A 186 10.64 -6.89 -27.70
C TRP A 186 11.41 -8.18 -27.46
N ILE A 187 12.42 -8.10 -26.60
CA ILE A 187 13.28 -9.23 -26.24
C ILE A 187 13.45 -9.33 -24.73
N VAL A 188 13.67 -10.54 -24.24
CA VAL A 188 14.00 -10.81 -22.84
C VAL A 188 15.16 -11.79 -22.74
N PHE A 189 16.07 -11.54 -21.80
CA PHE A 189 17.11 -12.49 -21.44
C PHE A 189 17.46 -12.39 -19.96
N GLU A 190 18.22 -13.36 -19.48
CA GLU A 190 18.61 -13.45 -18.08
C GLU A 190 20.13 -13.40 -17.92
N VAL A 191 20.58 -12.74 -16.85
CA VAL A 191 21.98 -12.73 -16.40
C VAL A 191 22.07 -13.18 -14.93
N ASP A 192 23.19 -13.77 -14.53
CA ASP A 192 23.32 -14.30 -13.16
C ASP A 192 23.58 -13.18 -12.15
N SER A 193 24.38 -12.19 -12.53
CA SER A 193 24.69 -11.03 -11.72
C SER A 193 24.73 -9.77 -12.58
N TRP A 194 24.34 -8.65 -12.00
CA TRP A 194 24.43 -7.36 -12.67
C TRP A 194 25.88 -6.90 -12.84
N SER A 195 26.23 -6.44 -14.03
CA SER A 195 27.49 -5.75 -14.34
C SER A 195 27.18 -4.62 -15.32
N PHE A 196 27.19 -3.37 -14.83
CA PHE A 196 26.93 -2.21 -15.68
C PHE A 196 27.92 -2.15 -16.84
N HIS A 197 29.22 -2.37 -16.57
CA HIS A 197 30.26 -2.28 -17.60
C HIS A 197 30.08 -3.29 -18.74
N SER A 198 29.60 -4.49 -18.44
CA SER A 198 29.35 -5.53 -19.45
C SER A 198 28.16 -5.21 -20.35
N LEU A 199 27.24 -4.35 -19.90
CA LEU A 199 26.00 -4.00 -20.62
C LEU A 199 26.00 -2.54 -21.11
N GLU A 200 26.99 -1.73 -20.73
CA GLU A 200 27.05 -0.29 -21.00
C GLU A 200 26.86 0.03 -22.49
N PHE A 201 27.58 -0.68 -23.37
CA PHE A 201 27.45 -0.49 -24.81
C PHE A 201 26.04 -0.79 -25.31
N PHE A 202 25.45 -1.92 -24.88
CA PHE A 202 24.08 -2.30 -25.23
C PHE A 202 23.06 -1.28 -24.74
N LEU A 203 23.22 -0.77 -23.50
CA LEU A 203 22.35 0.27 -22.95
C LEU A 203 22.51 1.60 -23.69
N ALA A 204 23.72 1.90 -24.19
CA ALA A 204 24.02 3.11 -24.95
C ALA A 204 23.46 3.08 -26.38
N GLU A 205 23.15 1.91 -26.96
CA GLU A 205 22.53 1.79 -28.29
C GLU A 205 21.11 2.40 -28.37
N GLY A 206 20.50 2.72 -27.22
CA GLY A 206 19.25 3.48 -27.19
C GLY A 206 17.99 2.65 -27.25
N ILE A 207 18.09 1.32 -27.08
CA ILE A 207 16.93 0.46 -26.85
C ILE A 207 16.48 0.66 -25.39
N PRO A 208 15.23 1.12 -25.14
CA PRO A 208 14.69 1.18 -23.79
C PRO A 208 14.81 -0.18 -23.11
N THR A 209 15.49 -0.21 -21.96
CA THR A 209 15.85 -1.46 -21.30
C THR A 209 15.40 -1.46 -19.85
N TRP A 210 14.56 -2.43 -19.48
CA TRP A 210 14.22 -2.70 -18.09
C TRP A 210 15.15 -3.73 -17.50
N VAL A 211 15.72 -3.42 -16.34
CA VAL A 211 16.55 -4.33 -15.55
C VAL A 211 15.79 -4.65 -14.27
N VAL A 212 15.47 -5.92 -14.05
CA VAL A 212 14.70 -6.38 -12.89
C VAL A 212 15.53 -7.40 -12.11
N CYS A 213 15.91 -7.06 -10.88
CA CYS A 213 16.55 -8.03 -9.98
C CYS A 213 15.49 -8.97 -9.41
N LEU A 214 15.77 -10.27 -9.46
CA LEU A 214 14.85 -11.33 -9.01
C LEU A 214 15.11 -11.72 -7.56
N GLU A 215 16.33 -11.55 -7.08
CA GLU A 215 16.70 -11.76 -5.68
C GLU A 215 16.97 -10.43 -4.96
N GLU A 216 16.93 -10.51 -3.64
CA GLU A 216 17.24 -9.38 -2.77
C GLU A 216 18.75 -9.24 -2.65
N PRO A 217 19.29 -8.02 -2.55
CA PRO A 217 20.72 -7.82 -2.35
C PRO A 217 21.21 -8.36 -1.00
N ASP A 218 20.34 -8.40 0.01
CA ASP A 218 20.59 -9.04 1.30
C ASP A 218 19.33 -9.80 1.73
N GLY A 219 19.47 -11.05 2.18
CA GLY A 219 18.37 -11.89 2.68
C GLY A 219 17.68 -11.34 3.93
N ARG A 220 18.16 -10.24 4.51
CA ARG A 220 17.46 -9.47 5.56
C ARG A 220 16.27 -8.68 5.04
N LEU A 221 16.23 -8.37 3.75
CA LEU A 221 15.07 -7.73 3.12
C LEU A 221 13.91 -8.73 2.92
N ARG A 222 14.10 -10.00 3.30
CA ARG A 222 13.17 -11.11 3.17
C ARG A 222 12.30 -11.26 4.42
N ARG A 223 11.01 -10.92 4.34
CA ARG A 223 10.03 -11.26 5.40
C ARG A 223 8.67 -11.68 4.83
N ASP A 224 7.62 -10.91 5.12
CA ASP A 224 6.26 -11.12 4.61
C ASP A 224 6.07 -10.60 3.18
N GLY A 225 7.07 -9.87 2.67
CA GLY A 225 7.29 -9.56 1.25
C GLY A 225 8.79 -9.51 0.95
N ARG A 226 9.12 -9.18 -0.30
CA ARG A 226 10.50 -9.03 -0.79
C ARG A 226 10.68 -7.67 -1.46
N LEU A 227 11.87 -7.09 -1.33
CA LEU A 227 12.25 -5.84 -1.99
C LEU A 227 13.46 -6.07 -2.91
N THR A 228 13.32 -5.84 -4.22
CA THR A 228 14.44 -5.97 -5.19
C THR A 228 14.63 -4.70 -6.00
N ALA A 229 15.81 -4.49 -6.59
CA ALA A 229 16.03 -3.33 -7.43
C ALA A 229 15.42 -3.49 -8.83
N ILE A 230 14.89 -2.39 -9.35
CA ILE A 230 14.43 -2.26 -10.74
C ILE A 230 14.94 -0.93 -11.33
N ALA A 231 15.41 -0.98 -12.57
CA ALA A 231 15.83 0.20 -13.32
C ALA A 231 15.28 0.19 -14.75
N ARG A 232 15.00 1.38 -15.28
CA ARG A 232 14.72 1.63 -16.69
C ARG A 232 15.83 2.50 -17.26
N PHE A 233 16.58 1.95 -18.19
CA PHE A 233 17.59 2.67 -18.96
C PHE A 233 16.95 3.18 -20.25
N ASP A 234 17.06 4.47 -20.47
CA ASP A 234 16.56 5.13 -21.67
C ASP A 234 17.41 6.38 -21.91
N PRO A 235 18.30 6.37 -22.91
CA PRO A 235 19.19 7.50 -23.18
C PRO A 235 18.47 8.83 -23.50
N ARG A 236 17.17 8.77 -23.83
CA ARG A 236 16.35 9.96 -24.10
C ARG A 236 15.70 10.53 -22.85
N SER A 237 15.80 9.82 -21.74
CA SER A 237 15.16 10.16 -20.48
C SER A 237 16.14 10.74 -19.46
N SER A 238 15.65 11.59 -18.57
CA SER A 238 16.42 12.07 -17.41
C SER A 238 16.44 11.04 -16.27
N PRO A 239 17.51 11.01 -15.45
CA PRO A 239 17.53 10.23 -14.22
C PRO A 239 16.42 10.68 -13.28
N ALA A 240 15.62 9.72 -12.80
CA ALA A 240 14.50 9.99 -11.90
C ALA A 240 14.12 8.74 -11.10
N ALA A 241 13.40 8.92 -10.00
CA ALA A 241 12.79 7.80 -9.30
C ALA A 241 11.55 7.29 -10.06
N LEU A 242 11.36 5.97 -10.09
CA LEU A 242 10.13 5.35 -10.58
C LEU A 242 9.06 5.35 -9.49
N VAL A 243 7.80 5.36 -9.92
CA VAL A 243 6.60 5.32 -9.09
C VAL A 243 5.56 4.46 -9.78
N SER A 244 4.72 3.75 -9.01
CA SER A 244 3.63 2.95 -9.57
C SER A 244 2.26 3.36 -9.02
N PRO A 245 1.16 3.09 -9.77
CA PRO A 245 -0.20 3.37 -9.33
C PRO A 245 -0.61 2.63 -8.05
N ASN A 246 -0.03 1.45 -7.78
CA ASN A 246 -0.35 0.62 -6.61
C ASN A 246 0.46 0.95 -5.37
N THR A 247 1.58 1.66 -5.50
CA THR A 247 2.40 2.08 -4.37
C THR A 247 2.20 3.57 -4.09
N ARG A 248 2.20 4.41 -5.14
CA ARG A 248 2.21 5.88 -5.09
C ARG A 248 3.35 6.47 -4.28
N TRP A 249 4.40 5.67 -4.07
CA TRP A 249 5.60 6.07 -3.35
C TRP A 249 6.72 6.30 -4.36
N THR A 250 7.34 7.48 -4.30
CA THR A 250 8.54 7.76 -5.07
C THR A 250 9.64 6.77 -4.70
N GLY A 251 10.19 6.06 -5.68
CA GLY A 251 11.24 5.07 -5.49
C GLY A 251 10.75 3.68 -5.04
N LEU A 252 9.44 3.43 -5.04
CA LEU A 252 8.86 2.13 -4.71
C LEU A 252 7.78 1.78 -5.75
N VAL A 253 7.87 0.61 -6.37
CA VAL A 253 6.91 0.11 -7.37
C VAL A 253 6.41 -1.29 -6.98
N SER A 254 5.33 -1.75 -7.60
CA SER A 254 4.76 -3.08 -7.34
C SER A 254 4.93 -3.99 -8.54
N GLU A 255 5.17 -5.27 -8.29
CA GLU A 255 5.25 -6.34 -9.29
C GLU A 255 4.06 -6.41 -10.24
N VAL A 256 2.86 -6.17 -9.71
CA VAL A 256 1.61 -6.24 -10.49
C VAL A 256 1.47 -5.12 -11.52
N ASP A 257 2.23 -4.03 -11.41
CA ASP A 257 2.19 -2.94 -12.40
C ASP A 257 3.15 -3.19 -13.58
N PHE A 258 4.01 -4.20 -13.50
CA PHE A 258 5.00 -4.48 -14.55
C PHE A 258 4.33 -4.87 -15.87
N ARG A 259 3.32 -5.76 -15.84
CA ARG A 259 2.53 -6.12 -17.04
C ARG A 259 1.96 -4.89 -17.76
N ALA A 260 1.28 -4.02 -17.02
CA ALA A 260 0.68 -2.81 -17.61
C ALA A 260 1.73 -1.86 -18.16
N THR A 261 2.92 -1.82 -17.55
CA THR A 261 4.07 -1.05 -18.02
C THR A 261 4.54 -1.53 -19.38
N LEU A 262 4.81 -2.83 -19.54
CA LEU A 262 5.23 -3.42 -20.82
C LEU A 262 4.22 -3.18 -21.94
N LEU A 263 2.93 -3.37 -21.64
CA LEU A 263 1.86 -3.12 -22.60
C LEU A 263 1.86 -1.65 -23.04
N SER A 264 1.99 -0.72 -22.09
CA SER A 264 1.97 0.71 -22.40
C SER A 264 3.16 1.18 -23.22
N GLU A 265 4.35 0.60 -23.04
CA GLU A 265 5.53 0.96 -23.79
C GLU A 265 5.48 0.45 -25.24
N LEU A 266 4.98 -0.77 -25.45
CA LEU A 266 4.96 -1.39 -26.78
C LEU A 266 3.73 -1.03 -27.62
N THR A 267 2.58 -0.81 -26.98
CA THR A 267 1.31 -0.52 -27.69
C THR A 267 0.93 0.95 -27.64
N GLY A 268 1.51 1.74 -26.73
CA GLY A 268 1.06 3.09 -26.42
C GLY A 268 -0.24 3.15 -25.62
N ASP A 269 -0.90 2.02 -25.32
CA ASP A 269 -2.13 2.00 -24.52
C ASP A 269 -1.82 2.24 -23.04
N ARG A 270 -2.32 3.35 -22.52
CA ARG A 270 -2.15 3.78 -21.13
C ARG A 270 -3.39 3.51 -20.27
N SER A 271 -4.38 2.78 -20.77
CA SER A 271 -5.67 2.54 -20.12
C SER A 271 -5.59 1.78 -18.80
N GLN A 272 -4.52 1.00 -18.57
CA GLN A 272 -4.38 0.13 -17.40
C GLN A 272 -3.54 0.72 -16.25
N GLY A 273 -2.78 1.79 -16.51
CA GLY A 273 -1.87 2.42 -15.53
C GLY A 273 -0.64 1.55 -15.25
N GLY A 274 0.56 2.10 -15.48
CA GLY A 274 1.83 1.37 -15.34
C GLY A 274 2.85 2.14 -14.50
N ILE A 275 4.04 1.57 -14.32
CA ILE A 275 5.19 2.21 -13.69
C ILE A 275 5.61 3.42 -14.53
N ARG A 276 5.89 4.54 -13.86
CA ARG A 276 6.25 5.81 -14.50
C ARG A 276 7.34 6.53 -13.72
N THR A 277 7.89 7.58 -14.30
CA THR A 277 8.72 8.55 -13.59
C THR A 277 7.90 9.53 -12.77
N THR A 278 8.50 10.07 -11.72
CA THR A 278 7.95 11.17 -10.95
C THR A 278 7.70 12.44 -11.75
N ASP A 279 8.50 12.68 -12.80
CA ASP A 279 8.39 13.90 -13.62
C ASP A 279 7.22 13.86 -14.60
N GLY A 280 6.69 12.67 -14.89
CA GLY A 280 5.63 12.46 -15.88
C GLY A 280 4.23 12.89 -15.43
N HIS A 281 3.97 13.15 -14.14
CA HIS A 281 2.62 13.52 -13.69
C HIS A 281 2.59 14.40 -12.41
N PRO A 282 1.83 15.53 -12.39
CA PRO A 282 1.72 16.41 -11.22
C PRO A 282 1.24 15.72 -9.93
N TRP A 283 0.43 14.66 -10.07
CA TRP A 283 -0.08 13.92 -8.92
C TRP A 283 1.02 13.15 -8.20
N PHE A 284 2.01 12.59 -8.91
CA PHE A 284 3.14 11.93 -8.27
C PHE A 284 4.00 12.91 -7.47
N LYS A 285 4.10 14.17 -7.92
CA LYS A 285 4.72 15.26 -7.14
C LYS A 285 3.93 15.61 -5.87
N PHE A 286 2.60 15.56 -5.92
CA PHE A 286 1.75 15.73 -4.74
C PHE A 286 1.96 14.61 -3.72
N TRP A 287 2.04 13.34 -4.15
CA TRP A 287 2.30 12.18 -3.29
C TRP A 287 3.69 12.19 -2.65
N SER A 288 4.65 12.91 -3.24
CA SER A 288 5.95 13.19 -2.62
C SER A 288 5.97 14.38 -1.64
N GLY A 289 4.85 15.09 -1.50
CA GLY A 289 4.68 16.26 -0.64
C GLY A 289 5.13 17.58 -1.28
N LEU A 290 4.41 18.66 -0.95
CA LEU A 290 4.71 20.05 -1.33
C LEU A 290 5.90 20.63 -0.54
N ALA A 291 6.23 20.06 0.63
CA ALA A 291 7.21 20.64 1.56
C ALA A 291 8.66 20.18 1.34
N LEU A 292 8.91 19.13 0.55
CA LEU A 292 10.23 18.52 0.39
C LEU A 292 11.05 18.94 -0.85
N PRO A 293 10.47 19.42 -1.97
CA PRO A 293 11.30 19.79 -3.12
C PRO A 293 11.96 21.19 -3.04
N ASN A 294 11.46 22.10 -2.21
CA ASN A 294 11.74 23.55 -2.41
C ASN A 294 12.76 24.19 -1.45
N LEU A 295 13.39 23.44 -0.53
CA LEU A 295 14.33 24.03 0.45
C LEU A 295 15.80 23.69 0.21
N ALA A 296 16.13 22.85 -0.78
CA ALA A 296 17.51 22.63 -1.18
C ALA A 296 17.58 22.42 -2.70
N ASP A 297 18.08 23.43 -3.40
CA ASP A 297 18.51 23.39 -4.80
C ASP A 297 19.58 22.30 -4.96
N GLN A 298 19.17 21.07 -5.28
CA GLN A 298 20.06 19.92 -5.45
C GLN A 298 19.64 19.09 -6.65
N SER A 299 20.63 18.61 -7.39
CA SER A 299 20.49 17.80 -8.60
C SER A 299 19.47 16.65 -8.43
N HIS A 300 18.71 16.36 -9.49
CA HIS A 300 17.74 15.25 -9.58
C HIS A 300 18.29 13.88 -9.13
N THR A 301 19.61 13.67 -9.26
CA THR A 301 20.31 12.47 -8.77
C THR A 301 20.31 12.35 -7.26
N THR A 302 20.51 13.45 -6.53
CA THR A 302 20.54 13.46 -5.06
C THR A 302 19.14 13.22 -4.47
N GLU A 303 18.10 13.72 -5.13
CA GLU A 303 16.70 13.47 -4.71
C GLU A 303 16.29 12.02 -4.93
N THR A 304 16.69 11.43 -6.06
CA THR A 304 16.41 10.02 -6.39
C THR A 304 17.08 9.09 -5.38
N ALA A 305 18.37 9.27 -5.09
CA ALA A 305 19.09 8.49 -4.08
C ALA A 305 18.43 8.58 -2.69
N ARG A 306 18.03 9.79 -2.26
CA ARG A 306 17.31 9.98 -0.99
C ARG A 306 15.96 9.26 -0.96
N ALA A 307 15.22 9.25 -2.07
CA ALA A 307 13.95 8.54 -2.14
C ALA A 307 14.15 7.02 -1.99
N LEU A 308 15.15 6.46 -2.65
CA LEU A 308 15.50 5.04 -2.60
C LEU A 308 15.97 4.62 -1.21
N ASN A 309 16.86 5.41 -0.58
CA ASN A 309 17.33 5.16 0.79
C ASN A 309 16.17 5.22 1.79
N ARG A 310 15.26 6.19 1.67
CA ARG A 310 14.09 6.27 2.54
C ARG A 310 13.19 5.04 2.42
N VAL A 311 12.99 4.51 1.22
CA VAL A 311 12.17 3.29 1.05
C VAL A 311 12.81 2.11 1.78
N GLU A 312 14.13 1.94 1.64
CA GLU A 312 14.88 0.90 2.32
C GLU A 312 14.87 1.05 3.85
N ASP A 313 15.20 2.24 4.36
CA ASP A 313 15.20 2.56 5.79
C ASP A 313 13.86 2.21 6.43
N TRP A 314 12.75 2.61 5.79
CA TRP A 314 11.42 2.33 6.31
C TRP A 314 11.05 0.86 6.17
N TRP A 315 11.45 0.17 5.10
CA TRP A 315 11.25 -1.29 4.98
C TRP A 315 11.90 -2.02 6.15
N ARG A 316 13.18 -1.72 6.42
CA ARG A 316 13.96 -2.32 7.51
C ARG A 316 13.40 -1.95 8.88
N LEU A 317 13.06 -0.68 9.09
CA LEU A 317 12.47 -0.21 10.34
C LEU A 317 11.14 -0.93 10.65
N HIS A 318 10.24 -1.04 9.67
CA HIS A 318 8.98 -1.77 9.84
C HIS A 318 9.20 -3.26 10.08
N GLY A 319 10.08 -3.88 9.30
CA GLY A 319 10.37 -5.30 9.39
C GLY A 319 11.05 -5.67 10.71
N GLU A 320 12.08 -4.95 11.12
CA GLU A 320 12.93 -5.31 12.25
C GLU A 320 12.43 -4.76 13.59
N LEU A 321 11.95 -3.52 13.62
CA LEU A 321 11.61 -2.83 14.86
C LEU A 321 10.11 -2.55 15.03
N GLY A 322 9.34 -2.46 13.94
CA GLY A 322 7.93 -2.07 13.96
C GLY A 322 7.07 -2.96 14.87
N GLY A 323 7.15 -4.29 14.70
CA GLY A 323 6.40 -5.23 15.53
C GLY A 323 6.78 -5.17 17.02
N LEU A 324 8.08 -5.12 17.32
CA LEU A 324 8.58 -4.99 18.69
C LEU A 324 8.13 -3.67 19.32
N ALA A 325 8.25 -2.56 18.59
CA ALA A 325 7.84 -1.24 19.05
C ALA A 325 6.34 -1.20 19.39
N LEU A 326 5.49 -1.76 18.53
CA LEU A 326 4.05 -1.85 18.78
C LEU A 326 3.72 -2.71 20.02
N ILE A 327 4.41 -3.84 20.20
CA ILE A 327 4.24 -4.68 21.40
C ILE A 327 4.65 -3.90 22.65
N VAL A 328 5.83 -3.28 22.65
CA VAL A 328 6.32 -2.51 23.81
C VAL A 328 5.37 -1.37 24.15
N ILE A 329 4.90 -0.62 23.16
CA ILE A 329 3.98 0.52 23.36
C ILE A 329 2.61 0.02 23.82
N GLY A 330 2.09 -1.05 23.21
CA GLY A 330 0.82 -1.68 23.59
C GLY A 330 0.84 -2.23 25.01
N CYS A 331 1.90 -2.96 25.39
CA CYS A 331 2.12 -3.44 26.75
C CYS A 331 2.25 -2.30 27.76
N SER A 332 2.96 -1.23 27.40
CA SER A 332 3.11 -0.03 28.25
C SER A 332 1.77 0.66 28.47
N ALA A 333 0.98 0.85 27.42
CA ALA A 333 -0.37 1.42 27.50
C ALA A 333 -1.31 0.54 28.33
N GLY A 334 -1.29 -0.77 28.10
CA GLY A 334 -2.08 -1.75 28.86
C GLY A 334 -1.72 -1.76 30.35
N ALA A 335 -0.42 -1.78 30.67
CA ALA A 335 0.06 -1.67 32.05
C ALA A 335 -0.39 -0.35 32.70
N TRP A 336 -0.32 0.76 31.97
CA TRP A 336 -0.78 2.06 32.47
C TRP A 336 -2.27 2.05 32.81
N ILE A 337 -3.12 1.48 31.93
CA ILE A 337 -4.55 1.29 32.18
C ILE A 337 -4.77 0.45 33.44
N VAL A 338 -4.11 -0.70 33.57
CA VAL A 338 -4.25 -1.61 34.72
C VAL A 338 -3.86 -0.91 36.02
N ILE A 339 -2.73 -0.21 36.05
CA ILE A 339 -2.25 0.54 37.21
C ILE A 339 -3.30 1.58 37.64
N GLY A 340 -3.83 2.36 36.69
CA GLY A 340 -4.84 3.37 37.01
C GLY A 340 -6.16 2.79 37.49
N VAL A 341 -6.59 1.65 36.94
CA VAL A 341 -7.78 0.92 37.43
C VAL A 341 -7.56 0.42 38.86
N ILE A 342 -6.39 -0.16 39.17
CA ILE A 342 -6.05 -0.60 40.53
C ILE A 342 -6.05 0.58 41.50
N TRP A 343 -5.46 1.72 41.11
CA TRP A 343 -5.47 2.94 41.92
C TRP A 343 -6.88 3.50 42.13
N TRP A 344 -7.75 3.43 41.11
CA TRP A 344 -9.15 3.79 41.23
C TRP A 344 -9.87 2.86 42.21
N GLN A 345 -9.80 1.55 42.00
CA GLN A 345 -10.52 0.56 42.80
C GLN A 345 -10.09 0.56 44.27
N SER A 346 -8.80 0.81 44.52
CA SER A 346 -8.25 0.92 45.88
C SER A 346 -8.54 2.26 46.58
N GLY A 347 -9.21 3.21 45.91
CA GLY A 347 -9.46 4.55 46.45
C GLY A 347 -8.18 5.39 46.62
N ARG A 348 -7.04 4.94 46.07
CA ARG A 348 -5.73 5.61 46.19
C ARG A 348 -5.49 6.67 45.13
N LEU A 349 -6.44 6.89 44.22
CA LEU A 349 -6.37 7.87 43.14
C LEU A 349 -6.51 9.32 43.66
N ARG A 350 -5.55 9.79 44.46
CA ARG A 350 -5.48 11.18 44.96
C ARG A 350 -5.38 12.16 43.79
N ARG A 351 -5.73 13.43 44.02
CA ARG A 351 -5.78 14.50 42.99
C ARG A 351 -4.55 14.56 42.06
N ALA A 352 -3.34 14.38 42.59
CA ALA A 352 -2.11 14.41 41.79
C ALA A 352 -1.97 13.16 40.87
N PHE A 353 -2.15 11.96 41.43
CA PHE A 353 -2.08 10.70 40.68
C PHE A 353 -3.18 10.58 39.61
N ARG A 354 -4.35 11.18 39.86
CA ARG A 354 -5.44 11.25 38.88
C ARG A 354 -5.07 12.03 37.62
N ARG A 355 -4.42 13.19 37.80
CA ARG A 355 -3.94 14.00 36.67
C ARG A 355 -2.83 13.27 35.91
N LEU A 356 -1.88 12.68 36.64
CA LEU A 356 -0.80 11.91 36.04
C LEU A 356 -1.32 10.74 35.20
N TYR A 357 -2.26 9.96 35.76
CA TYR A 357 -2.88 8.84 35.07
C TYR A 357 -3.57 9.27 33.78
N LEU A 358 -4.40 10.31 33.85
CA LEU A 358 -5.13 10.83 32.69
C LEU A 358 -4.18 11.41 31.63
N SER A 359 -3.18 12.18 32.04
CA SER A 359 -2.15 12.70 31.14
C SER A 359 -1.38 11.59 30.45
N GLY A 360 -1.06 10.48 31.15
CA GLY A 360 -0.45 9.31 30.54
C GLY A 360 -1.35 8.61 29.53
N LEU A 361 -2.64 8.40 29.84
CA LEU A 361 -3.60 7.81 28.90
C LEU A 361 -3.75 8.65 27.62
N VAL A 362 -3.88 9.97 27.76
CA VAL A 362 -3.97 10.87 26.60
C VAL A 362 -2.62 10.96 25.88
N GLY A 363 -1.51 10.84 26.61
CA GLY A 363 -0.19 10.63 26.03
C GLY A 363 -0.19 9.42 25.09
N PHE A 364 -0.68 8.26 25.53
CA PHE A 364 -0.84 7.09 24.66
C PHE A 364 -1.79 7.33 23.47
N ALA A 365 -2.84 8.13 23.66
CA ALA A 365 -3.75 8.52 22.58
C ALA A 365 -3.07 9.39 21.48
N LEU A 366 -1.96 10.06 21.78
CA LEU A 366 -1.13 10.78 20.81
C LEU A 366 -0.19 9.86 20.01
N PHE A 367 -0.14 8.56 20.29
CA PHE A 367 0.75 7.62 19.60
C PHE A 367 0.68 7.73 18.07
N PRO A 368 -0.51 7.72 17.42
CA PRO A 368 -0.58 7.80 15.96
C PRO A 368 -0.07 9.13 15.39
N ALA A 369 -0.21 10.23 16.15
CA ALA A 369 0.33 11.52 15.79
C ALA A 369 1.85 11.56 15.93
N ALA A 370 2.38 10.95 17.00
CA ALA A 370 3.82 10.86 17.24
C ALA A 370 4.51 10.04 16.15
N THR A 371 3.89 8.96 15.67
CA THR A 371 4.45 8.12 14.61
C THR A 371 4.38 8.77 13.23
N ILE A 372 3.35 9.58 12.94
CA ILE A 372 3.32 10.42 11.73
C ILE A 372 4.47 11.44 11.76
N LEU A 373 4.73 12.10 12.89
CA LEU A 373 5.85 13.03 13.00
C LEU A 373 7.20 12.30 12.93
N ALA A 374 7.32 11.15 13.59
CA ALA A 374 8.53 10.34 13.57
C ALA A 374 8.86 9.83 12.16
N ALA A 375 7.87 9.81 11.26
CA ALA A 375 8.04 9.44 9.87
C ALA A 375 8.86 10.43 9.02
N HIS A 376 9.13 11.62 9.54
CA HIS A 376 9.91 12.67 8.89
C HIS A 376 11.20 12.97 9.64
N PRO A 377 12.13 12.01 9.77
CA PRO A 377 13.42 12.25 10.40
C PRO A 377 14.27 13.19 9.52
N PRO A 378 15.02 14.14 10.11
CA PRO A 378 15.96 14.97 9.36
C PRO A 378 17.31 14.27 9.07
N PHE A 379 17.41 12.97 9.32
CA PHE A 379 18.61 12.14 9.19
C PHE A 379 18.24 10.74 8.71
N ASP A 380 19.22 9.99 8.21
CA ASP A 380 19.04 8.58 7.82
C ASP A 380 18.81 7.73 9.07
N LEU A 381 17.80 6.86 9.03
CA LEU A 381 17.37 6.09 10.20
C LEU A 381 18.14 4.79 10.36
N TRP A 382 18.84 4.36 9.30
CA TRP A 382 19.45 3.04 9.24
C TRP A 382 20.94 3.13 8.93
N SER A 383 21.76 2.44 9.74
CA SER A 383 23.22 2.38 9.58
C SER A 383 23.75 0.93 9.58
N ASP A 384 22.85 -0.04 9.35
CA ASP A 384 23.09 -1.49 9.48
C ASP A 384 23.58 -1.93 10.86
N ARG A 385 23.34 -1.10 11.88
CA ARG A 385 23.72 -1.37 13.27
C ARG A 385 22.44 -1.37 14.11
N PRO A 386 21.84 -2.55 14.36
CA PRO A 386 20.46 -2.64 14.86
C PRO A 386 20.27 -1.96 16.23
N ILE A 387 21.29 -2.01 17.11
CA ILE A 387 21.19 -1.39 18.44
C ILE A 387 21.26 0.16 18.36
N PRO A 388 22.27 0.77 17.70
CA PRO A 388 22.25 2.21 17.41
C PRO A 388 20.97 2.67 16.69
N ASP A 389 20.54 1.96 15.65
CA ASP A 389 19.38 2.33 14.84
C ASP A 389 18.09 2.30 15.67
N ALA A 390 17.91 1.25 16.49
CA ALA A 390 16.79 1.18 17.43
C ALA A 390 16.80 2.29 18.47
N ARG A 391 17.97 2.66 19.01
CA ARG A 391 18.10 3.76 19.97
C ARG A 391 17.81 5.11 19.32
N LEU A 392 18.31 5.33 18.10
CA LEU A 392 18.07 6.54 17.34
C LEU A 392 16.59 6.71 17.06
N PHE A 393 15.95 5.66 16.52
CA PHE A 393 14.51 5.66 16.26
C PHE A 393 13.69 5.87 17.52
N ALA A 394 13.98 5.14 18.60
CA ALA A 394 13.27 5.27 19.86
C ALA A 394 13.41 6.69 20.46
N SER A 395 14.60 7.28 20.39
CA SER A 395 14.87 8.64 20.86
C SER A 395 14.12 9.68 20.04
N TRP A 396 14.11 9.51 18.71
CA TRP A 396 13.36 10.38 17.79
C TRP A 396 11.86 10.30 18.04
N LEU A 397 11.30 9.08 18.13
CA LEU A 397 9.89 8.87 18.45
C LEU A 397 9.53 9.49 19.80
N ALA A 398 10.36 9.30 20.83
CA ALA A 398 10.16 9.91 22.14
C ALA A 398 10.20 11.45 22.10
N LEU A 399 11.09 12.04 21.30
CA LEU A 399 11.17 13.48 21.10
C LEU A 399 9.91 14.03 20.42
N CYS A 400 9.44 13.39 19.34
CA CYS A 400 8.17 13.74 18.68
C CYS A 400 7.01 13.66 19.66
N TRP A 401 6.97 12.60 20.47
CA TRP A 401 5.94 12.42 21.49
C TRP A 401 5.97 13.52 22.56
N MET A 402 7.16 13.86 23.04
CA MET A 402 7.36 14.93 24.02
C MET A 402 6.93 16.29 23.46
N ALA A 403 7.26 16.59 22.21
CA ALA A 403 6.82 17.82 21.54
C ALA A 403 5.29 17.91 21.45
N LEU A 404 4.61 16.81 21.10
CA LEU A 404 3.15 16.75 21.08
C LEU A 404 2.52 16.87 22.47
N ALA A 405 3.12 16.24 23.48
CA ALA A 405 2.66 16.35 24.87
C ALA A 405 2.81 17.78 25.41
N LEU A 406 3.91 18.48 25.06
CA LEU A 406 4.11 19.89 25.37
C LEU A 406 3.05 20.76 24.69
N LEU A 407 2.82 20.57 23.39
CA LEU A 407 1.76 21.26 22.65
C LEU A 407 0.39 21.04 23.30
N LEU A 408 0.05 19.79 23.62
CA LEU A 408 -1.17 19.44 24.34
C LEU A 408 -1.28 20.19 25.67
N GLY A 409 -0.19 20.28 26.43
CA GLY A 409 -0.12 21.02 27.70
C GLY A 409 -0.35 22.53 27.51
N ILE A 410 0.24 23.13 26.47
CA ILE A 410 0.05 24.56 26.12
C ILE A 410 -1.42 24.81 25.75
N LEU A 411 -1.99 24.00 24.85
CA LEU A 411 -3.38 24.12 24.41
C LEU A 411 -4.35 23.89 25.56
N ARG A 412 -4.05 22.93 26.46
CA ARG A 412 -4.85 22.67 27.66
C ARG A 412 -4.91 23.89 28.57
N ARG A 413 -3.77 24.58 28.77
CA ARG A 413 -3.73 25.84 29.55
C ARG A 413 -4.52 26.96 28.87
N ARG A 414 -4.42 27.07 27.54
CA ARG A 414 -5.05 28.14 26.74
C ARG A 414 -6.56 28.02 26.60
N PHE A 415 -7.07 26.81 26.35
CA PHE A 415 -8.48 26.56 26.00
C PHE A 415 -9.29 25.92 27.13
N ARG A 416 -8.63 25.26 28.10
CA ARG A 416 -9.29 24.51 29.18
C ARG A 416 -10.27 23.42 28.69
N TRP A 417 -10.10 22.95 27.45
CA TRP A 417 -10.84 21.82 26.88
C TRP A 417 -10.37 20.48 27.45
N PRO A 418 -11.17 19.41 27.33
CA PRO A 418 -10.75 18.06 27.70
C PRO A 418 -9.46 17.66 26.98
N LEU A 419 -8.60 16.91 27.65
CA LEU A 419 -7.32 16.46 27.13
C LEU A 419 -7.52 15.56 25.90
N PHE A 420 -8.47 14.63 25.94
CA PHE A 420 -8.76 13.75 24.80
C PHE A 420 -9.29 14.54 23.59
N THR A 421 -10.13 15.56 23.80
CA THR A 421 -10.58 16.46 22.71
C THR A 421 -9.38 17.15 22.06
N LEU A 422 -8.44 17.68 22.84
CA LEU A 422 -7.24 18.34 22.31
C LEU A 422 -6.31 17.36 21.60
N ALA A 423 -6.12 16.16 22.15
CA ALA A 423 -5.33 15.11 21.48
C ALA A 423 -5.98 14.65 20.16
N SER A 424 -7.32 14.58 20.12
CA SER A 424 -8.08 14.31 18.90
C SER A 424 -7.83 15.40 17.86
N LEU A 425 -7.89 16.68 18.25
CA LEU A 425 -7.63 17.80 17.35
C LEU A 425 -6.19 17.81 16.82
N ILE A 426 -5.19 17.55 17.67
CA ILE A 426 -3.79 17.44 17.26
C ILE A 426 -3.62 16.31 16.25
N THR A 427 -4.17 15.12 16.56
CA THR A 427 -4.00 13.93 15.72
C THR A 427 -4.72 14.07 14.39
N LEU A 428 -5.98 14.51 14.39
CA LEU A 428 -6.74 14.77 13.16
C LEU A 428 -6.10 15.90 12.34
N GLY A 429 -5.62 16.96 13.01
CA GLY A 429 -4.89 18.05 12.36
C GLY A 429 -3.61 17.56 11.67
N LEU A 430 -2.82 16.71 12.33
CA LEU A 430 -1.62 16.14 11.71
C LEU A 430 -1.94 15.19 10.56
N ILE A 431 -3.01 14.40 10.64
CA ILE A 431 -3.48 13.58 9.52
C ILE A 431 -3.82 14.48 8.33
N LEU A 432 -4.55 15.58 8.55
CA LEU A 432 -4.88 16.53 7.49
C LEU A 432 -3.64 17.19 6.90
N LEU A 433 -2.74 17.69 7.75
CA LEU A 433 -1.50 18.33 7.31
C LEU A 433 -0.64 17.34 6.52
N ASP A 434 -0.51 16.10 6.98
CA ASP A 434 0.27 15.08 6.28
C ASP A 434 -0.35 14.73 4.92
N LEU A 435 -1.67 14.55 4.83
CA LEU A 435 -2.35 14.28 3.55
C LEU A 435 -2.24 15.44 2.55
N PHE A 436 -2.48 16.67 2.99
CA PHE A 436 -2.55 17.82 2.08
C PHE A 436 -1.19 18.45 1.78
N ILE A 437 -0.24 18.40 2.72
CA ILE A 437 1.08 19.02 2.57
C ILE A 437 2.13 17.97 2.21
N ALA A 438 2.13 16.81 2.86
CA ALA A 438 3.14 15.78 2.67
C ALA A 438 2.68 14.62 1.76
N GLY A 439 1.49 14.72 1.15
CA GLY A 439 0.94 13.68 0.28
C GLY A 439 0.66 12.35 1.00
N GLY A 440 0.49 12.34 2.32
CA GLY A 440 0.31 11.11 3.10
C GLY A 440 1.61 10.37 3.43
N SER A 441 2.77 10.95 3.09
CA SER A 441 4.11 10.41 3.34
C SER A 441 4.29 9.91 4.77
N GLY A 442 3.88 10.70 5.77
CA GLY A 442 4.08 10.35 7.18
C GLY A 442 3.11 9.29 7.67
N ILE A 443 1.86 9.32 7.19
CA ILE A 443 0.87 8.27 7.44
C ILE A 443 1.37 6.94 6.90
N HIS A 444 1.88 6.92 5.67
CA HIS A 444 2.33 5.69 5.01
C HIS A 444 3.64 5.15 5.60
N ARG A 445 4.49 6.00 6.14
CA ARG A 445 5.73 5.59 6.83
C ARG A 445 5.55 5.35 8.32
N SER A 446 4.40 5.69 8.89
CA SER A 446 4.14 5.50 10.31
C SER A 446 4.08 4.03 10.71
N ILE A 447 4.80 3.66 11.78
CA ILE A 447 4.75 2.32 12.39
C ILE A 447 3.34 1.95 12.90
N PHE A 448 2.42 2.93 13.06
CA PHE A 448 1.03 2.66 13.43
C PHE A 448 0.23 2.05 12.27
N GLY A 449 0.52 2.46 11.03
CA GLY A 449 -0.18 1.96 9.86
C GLY A 449 0.44 0.69 9.27
N LEU A 450 1.73 0.44 9.55
CA LEU A 450 2.50 -0.69 9.03
C LEU A 450 2.27 -0.83 7.52
N TYR A 451 2.79 0.01 6.63
CA TYR A 451 2.39 -0.03 5.20
C TYR A 451 3.24 -0.97 4.33
N LEU A 452 4.34 -1.51 4.86
CA LEU A 452 5.31 -2.33 4.13
C LEU A 452 5.22 -3.82 4.52
N TRP A 453 3.99 -4.32 4.69
CA TRP A 453 3.68 -5.73 4.94
C TRP A 453 2.73 -6.28 3.87
N GLU A 454 2.58 -7.60 3.84
CA GLU A 454 1.79 -8.34 2.86
C GLU A 454 0.32 -7.85 2.80
N GLY A 455 -0.13 -7.42 1.61
CA GLY A 455 -1.52 -6.99 1.42
C GLY A 455 -1.89 -5.63 2.02
N ALA A 456 -0.93 -4.90 2.60
CA ALA A 456 -1.15 -3.52 3.01
C ALA A 456 -1.51 -2.67 1.80
N ARG A 457 -2.46 -1.77 1.96
CA ARG A 457 -2.60 -0.64 1.04
C ARG A 457 -1.42 0.26 1.30
N VAL A 458 -0.46 0.33 0.38
CA VAL A 458 0.75 1.15 0.51
C VAL A 458 0.43 2.66 0.37
N TYR A 459 -0.78 3.00 -0.09
CA TYR A 459 -1.28 4.36 -0.25
C TYR A 459 -2.70 4.54 0.31
N GLY A 460 -3.09 5.80 0.50
CA GLY A 460 -4.35 6.21 1.10
C GLY A 460 -4.49 5.97 2.60
N LEU A 461 -5.71 6.18 3.10
CA LEU A 461 -6.04 5.94 4.50
C LEU A 461 -6.46 4.49 4.70
N ASP A 462 -5.63 3.74 5.41
CA ASP A 462 -5.94 2.37 5.80
C ASP A 462 -7.12 2.29 6.79
N ASN A 463 -7.47 1.06 7.17
CA ASN A 463 -8.55 0.82 8.10
C ASN A 463 -8.22 1.30 9.53
N ASN A 464 -6.93 1.30 9.91
CA ASN A 464 -6.49 1.72 11.24
C ASN A 464 -6.70 3.24 11.41
N TYR A 465 -6.24 4.04 10.47
CA TYR A 465 -6.45 5.47 10.45
C TYR A 465 -7.92 5.84 10.25
N ALA A 466 -8.68 5.11 9.43
CA ALA A 466 -10.12 5.35 9.28
C ALA A 466 -10.87 5.16 10.63
N ALA A 467 -10.58 4.09 11.36
CA ALA A 467 -11.16 3.84 12.68
C ALA A 467 -10.74 4.90 13.69
N LEU A 468 -9.46 5.27 13.71
CA LEU A 468 -8.92 6.30 14.59
C LEU A 468 -9.58 7.67 14.34
N ILE A 469 -9.73 8.07 13.07
CA ILE A 469 -10.36 9.35 12.70
C ILE A 469 -11.79 9.40 13.24
N VAL A 470 -12.57 8.34 12.99
CA VAL A 470 -13.96 8.25 13.47
C VAL A 470 -14.02 8.25 15.00
N GLY A 471 -13.20 7.43 15.66
CA GLY A 471 -13.17 7.33 17.12
C GLY A 471 -12.79 8.65 17.80
N MET A 472 -11.70 9.28 17.36
CA MET A 472 -11.21 10.56 17.88
C MET A 472 -12.21 11.69 17.62
N LEU A 473 -12.78 11.79 16.42
CA LEU A 473 -13.74 12.84 16.09
C LEU A 473 -15.02 12.73 16.92
N VAL A 474 -15.61 11.53 17.01
CA VAL A 474 -16.90 11.32 17.69
C VAL A 474 -16.76 11.40 19.21
N CYS A 475 -15.73 10.78 19.80
CA CYS A 475 -15.46 10.86 21.24
C CYS A 475 -14.98 12.26 21.65
N GLY A 476 -14.08 12.87 20.86
CA GLY A 476 -13.55 14.21 21.12
C GLY A 476 -14.65 15.28 21.10
N ALA A 477 -15.57 15.21 20.13
CA ALA A 477 -16.73 16.10 20.06
C ALA A 477 -17.72 15.88 21.21
N GLY A 478 -18.05 14.62 21.52
CA GLY A 478 -18.95 14.27 22.63
C GLY A 478 -18.44 14.79 23.97
N LEU A 479 -17.16 14.60 24.25
CA LEU A 479 -16.52 15.06 25.49
C LEU A 479 -16.41 16.59 25.56
N TRP A 480 -16.12 17.25 24.43
CA TRP A 480 -16.12 18.71 24.34
C TRP A 480 -17.51 19.30 24.63
N MET A 481 -18.54 18.77 23.98
CA MET A 481 -19.93 19.21 24.20
C MET A 481 -20.32 19.05 25.66
N GLU A 482 -19.97 17.93 26.28
CA GLU A 482 -20.26 17.70 27.68
C GLU A 482 -19.57 18.71 28.59
N ARG A 483 -18.27 18.99 28.35
CA ARG A 483 -17.54 19.98 29.13
C ARG A 483 -18.06 21.40 28.92
N ALA A 484 -18.54 21.70 27.72
CA ALA A 484 -19.16 22.97 27.37
C ALA A 484 -20.64 23.07 27.81
N ALA A 485 -21.19 22.04 28.48
CA ALA A 485 -22.60 21.93 28.86
C ALA A 485 -23.57 22.07 27.67
N ILE A 486 -23.12 21.70 26.47
CA ILE A 486 -23.93 21.71 25.24
C ILE A 486 -24.69 20.40 25.16
N GLY A 487 -25.99 20.44 25.45
CA GLY A 487 -26.84 19.25 25.45
C GLY A 487 -27.09 18.67 24.06
N ARG A 488 -27.07 19.48 22.99
CA ARG A 488 -27.27 19.08 21.59
C ARG A 488 -26.68 20.12 20.63
N LEU A 489 -26.20 19.67 19.46
CA LEU A 489 -25.76 20.56 18.38
C LEU A 489 -26.97 21.06 17.58
N GLN A 490 -27.01 22.36 17.28
CA GLN A 490 -28.05 23.00 16.47
C GLN A 490 -27.45 24.11 15.60
N GLY A 491 -28.18 24.53 14.56
CA GLY A 491 -27.80 25.64 13.68
C GLY A 491 -26.39 25.50 13.11
N VAL A 492 -25.59 26.56 13.26
CA VAL A 492 -24.22 26.63 12.75
C VAL A 492 -23.31 25.55 13.33
N GLY A 493 -23.44 25.22 14.62
CA GLY A 493 -22.60 24.20 15.26
C GLY A 493 -22.85 22.79 14.69
N LEU A 494 -24.10 22.47 14.36
CA LEU A 494 -24.43 21.21 13.69
C LEU A 494 -23.89 21.21 12.25
N ALA A 495 -24.07 22.31 11.51
CA ALA A 495 -23.57 22.43 10.14
C ALA A 495 -22.03 22.27 10.08
N GLN A 496 -21.30 22.88 11.02
CA GLN A 496 -19.85 22.74 11.14
C GLN A 496 -19.45 21.28 11.42
N PHE A 497 -20.10 20.62 12.38
CA PHE A 497 -19.79 19.24 12.72
C PHE A 497 -20.08 18.28 11.56
N VAL A 498 -21.21 18.45 10.88
CA VAL A 498 -21.58 17.70 9.67
C VAL A 498 -20.54 17.94 8.56
N GLY A 499 -20.12 19.18 8.34
CA GLY A 499 -19.08 19.53 7.37
C GLY A 499 -17.74 18.83 7.65
N VAL A 500 -17.29 18.83 8.91
CA VAL A 500 -16.07 18.11 9.33
C VAL A 500 -16.23 16.60 9.14
N CYS A 501 -17.38 16.03 9.52
CA CYS A 501 -17.66 14.61 9.33
C CYS A 501 -17.61 14.21 7.84
N TRP A 502 -18.24 15.00 6.97
CA TRP A 502 -18.20 14.76 5.53
C TRP A 502 -16.81 14.92 4.96
N LEU A 503 -16.04 15.94 5.38
CA LEU A 503 -14.66 16.10 4.97
C LEU A 503 -13.84 14.85 5.34
N MET A 504 -13.93 14.38 6.59
CA MET A 504 -13.22 13.17 7.02
C MET A 504 -13.65 11.92 6.24
N ALA A 505 -14.95 11.73 6.01
CA ALA A 505 -15.45 10.62 5.20
C ALA A 505 -14.87 10.70 3.78
N LEU A 506 -14.94 11.87 3.14
CA LEU A 506 -14.39 12.07 1.79
C LEU A 506 -12.89 11.80 1.74
N LEU A 507 -12.11 12.18 2.75
CA LEU A 507 -10.67 11.87 2.79
C LEU A 507 -10.38 10.37 2.84
N ILE A 508 -11.23 9.59 3.50
CA ILE A 508 -11.13 8.12 3.54
C ILE A 508 -11.52 7.50 2.18
N GLY A 509 -12.55 8.03 1.53
CA GLY A 509 -13.11 7.47 0.29
C GLY A 509 -12.58 8.08 -1.01
N ALA A 510 -11.81 9.16 -0.97
CA ALA A 510 -11.42 9.91 -2.17
C ALA A 510 -10.56 9.05 -3.11
N PRO A 511 -10.95 8.89 -4.39
CA PRO A 511 -10.16 8.17 -5.40
C PRO A 511 -8.73 8.67 -5.49
N LEU A 512 -8.59 10.00 -5.52
CA LEU A 512 -7.30 10.66 -5.57
C LEU A 512 -6.41 10.20 -4.43
N LEU A 513 -6.97 10.09 -3.21
CA LEU A 513 -6.20 9.70 -2.05
C LEU A 513 -6.00 8.20 -1.91
N GLY A 514 -6.63 7.38 -2.74
CA GLY A 514 -6.61 5.92 -2.63
C GLY A 514 -7.83 5.42 -1.87
N ALA A 515 -8.95 5.37 -2.57
CA ALA A 515 -10.26 5.12 -2.00
C ALA A 515 -10.30 3.86 -1.12
N ASN A 516 -10.54 4.06 0.17
CA ASN A 516 -10.90 2.99 1.09
C ASN A 516 -12.42 2.82 1.08
N GLY A 517 -12.95 2.05 0.13
CA GLY A 517 -14.41 1.85 0.01
C GLY A 517 -15.07 1.36 1.29
N GLY A 518 -14.50 0.31 1.91
CA GLY A 518 -14.98 -0.22 3.20
C GLY A 518 -14.90 0.81 4.32
N GLY A 519 -13.82 1.58 4.39
CA GLY A 519 -13.62 2.67 5.34
C GLY A 519 -14.61 3.81 5.13
N PHE A 520 -14.93 4.16 3.89
CA PHE A 520 -15.92 5.19 3.56
C PHE A 520 -17.33 4.76 3.98
N ALA A 521 -17.76 3.56 3.61
CA ALA A 521 -19.05 3.01 4.01
C ALA A 521 -19.19 2.97 5.54
N PHE A 522 -18.12 2.55 6.23
CA PHE A 522 -18.00 2.61 7.68
C PHE A 522 -18.14 4.05 8.23
N ALA A 523 -17.46 5.02 7.62
CA ALA A 523 -17.51 6.42 8.03
C ALA A 523 -18.90 7.03 7.83
N VAL A 524 -19.60 6.70 6.73
CA VAL A 524 -20.98 7.14 6.46
C VAL A 524 -21.91 6.69 7.59
N VAL A 525 -21.86 5.42 7.99
CA VAL A 525 -22.69 4.90 9.07
C VAL A 525 -22.33 5.54 10.41
N SER A 526 -21.04 5.58 10.74
CA SER A 526 -20.55 6.01 12.06
C SER A 526 -20.70 7.51 12.29
N LEU A 527 -20.22 8.31 11.33
CA LEU A 527 -20.26 9.77 11.42
C LEU A 527 -21.66 10.31 11.16
N GLY A 528 -22.42 9.71 10.23
CA GLY A 528 -23.84 10.01 10.05
C GLY A 528 -24.66 9.71 11.30
N GLY A 529 -24.39 8.55 11.93
CA GLY A 529 -24.97 8.20 13.23
C GLY A 529 -24.62 9.20 14.33
N ALA A 530 -23.36 9.64 14.39
CA ALA A 530 -22.92 10.66 15.34
C ALA A 530 -23.59 12.01 15.11
N CYS A 531 -23.78 12.44 13.86
CA CYS A 531 -24.50 13.68 13.54
C CYS A 531 -25.95 13.65 14.05
N ILE A 532 -26.68 12.54 13.81
CA ILE A 532 -28.04 12.35 14.31
C ILE A 532 -28.04 12.35 15.85
N ALA A 533 -27.18 11.54 16.45
CA ALA A 533 -27.10 11.37 17.90
C ALA A 533 -26.76 12.69 18.63
N LEU A 534 -25.76 13.44 18.16
CA LEU A 534 -25.30 14.69 18.78
C LEU A 534 -26.22 15.87 18.49
N SER A 535 -27.07 15.81 17.46
CA SER A 535 -28.18 16.75 17.27
C SER A 535 -29.31 16.59 18.31
N GLY A 536 -29.20 15.59 19.20
CA GLY A 536 -30.19 15.27 20.23
C GLY A 536 -31.32 14.39 19.73
N GLN A 537 -31.23 13.89 18.50
CA GLN A 537 -32.22 12.99 17.92
C GLN A 537 -31.94 11.52 18.27
N VAL A 538 -33.00 10.71 18.30
CA VAL A 538 -32.89 9.26 18.57
C VAL A 538 -32.53 8.52 17.29
N LEU A 539 -31.58 7.58 17.39
CA LEU A 539 -31.25 6.61 16.34
C LEU A 539 -32.32 5.51 16.30
N THR A 540 -33.41 5.76 15.57
CA THR A 540 -34.47 4.76 15.36
C THR A 540 -33.99 3.65 14.43
N ARG A 541 -34.63 2.47 14.49
CA ARG A 541 -34.34 1.34 13.58
C ARG A 541 -34.38 1.74 12.11
N GLN A 542 -35.32 2.60 11.72
CA GLN A 542 -35.43 3.12 10.34
C GLN A 542 -34.23 3.97 9.94
N ARG A 543 -33.78 4.87 10.81
CA ARG A 543 -32.59 5.71 10.57
C ARG A 543 -31.32 4.89 10.49
N LEU A 544 -31.20 3.88 11.35
CA LEU A 544 -30.10 2.93 11.28
C LEU A 544 -30.11 2.16 9.97
N LEU A 545 -31.25 1.60 9.57
CA LEU A 545 -31.37 0.89 8.30
C LEU A 545 -31.03 1.81 7.12
N ALA A 546 -31.48 3.07 7.15
CA ALA A 546 -31.14 4.07 6.15
C ALA A 546 -29.63 4.38 6.10
N LEU A 547 -28.96 4.50 7.26
CA LEU A 547 -27.51 4.71 7.32
C LEU A 547 -26.74 3.50 6.78
N PHE A 548 -27.12 2.28 7.16
CA PHE A 548 -26.49 1.07 6.62
C PHE A 548 -26.74 0.93 5.12
N ALA A 549 -27.96 1.19 4.64
CA ALA A 549 -28.25 1.22 3.22
C ALA A 549 -27.43 2.28 2.49
N ALA A 550 -27.27 3.48 3.05
CA ALA A 550 -26.42 4.53 2.49
C ALA A 550 -24.95 4.11 2.44
N GLY A 551 -24.44 3.46 3.49
CA GLY A 551 -23.10 2.86 3.49
C GLY A 551 -22.92 1.85 2.37
N LEU A 552 -23.85 0.91 2.21
CA LEU A 552 -23.82 -0.10 1.16
C LEU A 552 -23.88 0.53 -0.25
N LEU A 553 -24.79 1.49 -0.47
CA LEU A 553 -24.96 2.19 -1.75
C LEU A 553 -23.80 3.11 -2.10
N SER A 554 -23.04 3.58 -1.10
CA SER A 554 -21.86 4.41 -1.35
C SER A 554 -20.70 3.66 -2.01
N LEU A 555 -20.62 2.33 -1.84
CA LEU A 555 -19.58 1.51 -2.47
C LEU A 555 -19.62 1.55 -4.00
N PRO A 556 -20.74 1.21 -4.68
CA PRO A 556 -20.83 1.33 -6.13
C PRO A 556 -20.75 2.78 -6.59
N LEU A 557 -21.25 3.75 -5.80
CA LEU A 557 -21.15 5.17 -6.15
C LEU A 557 -19.69 5.63 -6.21
N ILE A 558 -18.88 5.36 -5.18
CA ILE A 558 -17.46 5.72 -5.20
C ILE A 558 -16.71 4.88 -6.22
N GLY A 559 -17.03 3.59 -6.38
CA GLY A 559 -16.44 2.75 -7.42
C GLY A 559 -16.67 3.33 -8.82
N TRP A 560 -17.88 3.84 -9.08
CA TRP A 560 -18.21 4.54 -10.32
C TRP A 560 -17.47 5.87 -10.45
N ILE A 561 -17.37 6.70 -9.41
CA ILE A 561 -16.58 7.94 -9.46
C ILE A 561 -15.10 7.64 -9.73
N ASP A 562 -14.54 6.64 -9.05
CA ASP A 562 -13.15 6.20 -9.19
C ASP A 562 -12.88 5.59 -10.58
N SER A 563 -13.83 4.86 -11.16
CA SER A 563 -13.65 4.28 -12.51
C SER A 563 -13.46 5.36 -13.58
N HIS A 564 -13.99 6.57 -13.38
CA HIS A 564 -13.79 7.72 -14.27
C HIS A 564 -12.47 8.47 -13.99
N SER A 565 -11.74 8.11 -12.95
CA SER A 565 -10.39 8.65 -12.72
C SER A 565 -9.42 8.13 -13.79
N PRO A 566 -8.38 8.92 -14.13
CA PRO A 566 -7.30 8.47 -15.01
C PRO A 566 -6.69 7.15 -14.51
N ALA A 567 -6.32 6.27 -15.43
CA ALA A 567 -5.84 4.92 -15.09
C ALA A 567 -4.67 4.93 -14.08
N ASP A 568 -3.77 5.91 -14.20
CA ASP A 568 -2.59 6.07 -13.34
C ASP A 568 -2.94 6.45 -11.88
N VAL A 569 -4.14 6.98 -11.63
CA VAL A 569 -4.60 7.44 -10.31
C VAL A 569 -5.83 6.67 -9.82
N ARG A 570 -6.34 5.76 -10.65
CA ARG A 570 -7.50 4.92 -10.33
C ARG A 570 -7.15 3.95 -9.22
N SER A 571 -7.95 3.95 -8.15
CA SER A 571 -7.71 3.03 -7.04
C SER A 571 -8.12 1.59 -7.39
N HIS A 572 -7.83 0.65 -6.49
CA HIS A 572 -8.32 -0.72 -6.63
C HIS A 572 -9.85 -0.81 -6.68
N LEU A 573 -10.56 0.13 -6.05
CA LEU A 573 -12.03 0.15 -6.04
C LEU A 573 -12.60 0.43 -7.44
N GLY A 574 -12.08 1.43 -8.15
CA GLY A 574 -12.50 1.76 -9.52
C GLY A 574 -12.14 0.68 -10.52
N ARG A 575 -10.97 0.04 -10.37
CA ARG A 575 -10.60 -1.15 -11.18
C ARG A 575 -11.53 -2.32 -10.93
N ALA A 576 -11.87 -2.58 -9.67
CA ALA A 576 -12.81 -3.62 -9.32
C ALA A 576 -14.23 -3.32 -9.82
N PHE A 577 -14.64 -2.05 -9.82
CA PHE A 577 -15.92 -1.61 -10.38
C PHE A 577 -16.01 -1.89 -11.89
N LEU A 578 -14.97 -1.54 -12.66
CA LEU A 578 -14.90 -1.87 -14.10
C LEU A 578 -14.92 -3.38 -14.33
N THR A 579 -14.15 -4.14 -13.53
CA THR A 579 -14.16 -5.61 -13.61
C THR A 579 -15.55 -6.19 -13.32
N ALA A 580 -16.27 -5.63 -12.34
CA ALA A 580 -17.62 -6.05 -12.00
C ALA A 580 -18.65 -5.66 -13.09
N GLN A 581 -18.42 -4.56 -13.80
CA GLN A 581 -19.21 -4.18 -14.97
C GLN A 581 -19.02 -5.17 -16.13
N ASP A 582 -17.79 -5.62 -16.34
CA ASP A 582 -17.43 -6.52 -17.45
C ASP A 582 -17.77 -7.99 -17.17
N ARG A 583 -17.55 -8.47 -15.94
CA ARG A 583 -17.65 -9.90 -15.54
C ARG A 583 -18.82 -10.21 -14.61
N GLY A 584 -19.53 -9.19 -14.16
CA GLY A 584 -20.63 -9.32 -13.20
C GLY A 584 -20.18 -9.30 -11.72
N ILE A 585 -21.09 -8.83 -10.85
CA ILE A 585 -20.84 -8.64 -9.40
C ILE A 585 -20.69 -9.98 -8.65
N GLY A 586 -21.23 -11.08 -9.21
CA GLY A 586 -21.29 -12.39 -8.56
C GLY A 586 -19.92 -12.97 -8.19
N GLU A 587 -18.92 -12.86 -9.09
CA GLU A 587 -17.56 -13.36 -8.84
C GLU A 587 -16.84 -12.56 -7.74
N MET A 588 -17.12 -11.27 -7.64
CA MET A 588 -16.52 -10.40 -6.62
C MET A 588 -17.06 -10.73 -5.23
N VAL A 589 -18.38 -10.93 -5.13
CA VAL A 589 -19.04 -11.28 -3.87
C VAL A 589 -18.64 -12.69 -3.41
N SER A 590 -18.61 -13.67 -4.32
CA SER A 590 -18.22 -15.05 -3.98
C SER A 590 -16.77 -15.13 -3.49
N SER A 591 -15.85 -14.41 -4.14
CA SER A 591 -14.44 -14.34 -3.74
C SER A 591 -14.27 -13.71 -2.37
N LYS A 592 -15.00 -12.62 -2.06
CA LYS A 592 -14.92 -11.97 -0.75
C LYS A 592 -15.53 -12.83 0.36
N LEU A 593 -16.66 -13.49 0.08
CA LEU A 593 -17.31 -14.38 1.03
C LEU A 593 -16.43 -15.61 1.35
N ALA A 594 -15.79 -16.20 0.34
CA ALA A 594 -14.87 -17.31 0.52
C ALA A 594 -13.69 -16.96 1.44
N VAL A 595 -13.16 -15.74 1.33
CA VAL A 595 -12.10 -15.25 2.23
C VAL A 595 -12.62 -15.11 3.67
N VAL A 596 -13.79 -14.49 3.87
CA VAL A 596 -14.38 -14.32 5.21
C VAL A 596 -14.64 -15.66 5.88
N VAL A 597 -15.26 -16.61 5.17
CA VAL A 597 -15.53 -17.96 5.68
C VAL A 597 -14.22 -18.67 6.06
N LYS A 598 -13.20 -18.54 5.23
CA LYS A 598 -11.89 -19.14 5.47
C LYS A 598 -11.16 -18.54 6.68
N VAL A 599 -11.21 -17.22 6.85
CA VAL A 599 -10.56 -16.52 7.98
C VAL A 599 -11.28 -16.82 9.29
N VAL A 600 -12.60 -16.73 9.31
CA VAL A 600 -13.40 -17.03 10.52
C VAL A 600 -13.32 -18.51 10.89
N GLY A 601 -13.22 -19.40 9.89
CA GLY A 601 -13.05 -20.84 10.11
C GLY A 601 -11.63 -21.28 10.46
N SER A 602 -10.64 -20.38 10.43
CA SER A 602 -9.26 -20.73 10.78
C SER A 602 -9.06 -20.75 12.30
N VAL A 603 -8.12 -21.57 12.77
CA VAL A 603 -7.80 -21.68 14.21
C VAL A 603 -7.31 -20.33 14.75
N GLU A 604 -6.53 -19.60 13.96
CA GLU A 604 -6.03 -18.26 14.30
C GLU A 604 -7.17 -17.24 14.38
N GLY A 605 -8.12 -17.29 13.43
CA GLY A 605 -9.29 -16.41 13.43
C GLY A 605 -10.20 -16.65 14.63
N LEU A 606 -10.47 -17.93 14.95
CA LEU A 606 -11.24 -18.32 16.14
C LEU A 606 -10.52 -17.91 17.43
N ALA A 607 -9.21 -18.09 17.50
CA ALA A 607 -8.40 -17.68 18.65
C ALA A 607 -8.40 -16.16 18.84
N ALA A 608 -8.27 -15.38 17.77
CA ALA A 608 -8.34 -13.92 17.80
C ALA A 608 -9.72 -13.43 18.26
N LEU A 609 -10.79 -14.05 17.76
CA LEU A 609 -12.16 -13.74 18.15
C LEU A 609 -12.42 -14.08 19.63
N ALA A 610 -11.96 -15.24 20.09
CA ALA A 610 -12.03 -15.64 21.49
C ALA A 610 -11.24 -14.68 22.40
N ALA A 611 -10.02 -14.31 22.01
CA ALA A 611 -9.20 -13.33 22.73
C ALA A 611 -9.88 -11.96 22.82
N PHE A 612 -10.53 -11.50 21.74
CA PHE A 612 -11.33 -10.28 21.74
C PHE A 612 -12.49 -10.35 22.74
N PHE A 613 -13.29 -11.43 22.71
CA PHE A 613 -14.41 -11.59 23.64
C PHE A 613 -13.95 -11.72 25.10
N VAL A 614 -12.85 -12.43 25.35
CA VAL A 614 -12.25 -12.52 26.69
C VAL A 614 -11.76 -11.15 27.15
N ALA A 615 -11.05 -10.40 26.32
CA ALA A 615 -10.59 -9.05 26.64
C ALA A 615 -11.76 -8.09 26.89
N ALA A 616 -12.82 -8.16 26.07
CA ALA A 616 -14.04 -7.38 26.26
C ALA A 616 -14.79 -7.76 27.54
N ALA A 617 -14.89 -9.06 27.86
CA ALA A 617 -15.52 -9.55 29.08
C ALA A 617 -14.73 -9.14 30.33
N LEU A 618 -13.41 -9.35 30.33
CA LEU A 618 -12.52 -8.93 31.42
C LEU A 618 -12.55 -7.41 31.59
N GLY A 619 -12.46 -6.66 30.49
CA GLY A 619 -12.60 -5.20 30.49
C GLY A 619 -13.94 -4.75 31.07
N GLY A 620 -15.05 -5.35 30.63
CA GLY A 620 -16.39 -5.06 31.13
C GLY A 620 -16.57 -5.37 32.62
N LEU A 621 -15.97 -6.45 33.11
CA LEU A 621 -15.96 -6.81 34.54
C LEU A 621 -15.10 -5.84 35.37
N TRP A 622 -13.88 -5.55 34.92
CA TRP A 622 -12.91 -4.71 35.62
C TRP A 622 -13.28 -3.23 35.62
N LEU A 623 -13.94 -2.77 34.55
CA LEU A 623 -14.39 -1.40 34.36
C LEU A 623 -15.89 -1.24 34.65
N ARG A 624 -16.54 -2.23 35.28
CA ARG A 624 -17.99 -2.22 35.53
C ARG A 624 -18.48 -0.96 36.23
N ARG A 625 -17.74 -0.47 37.24
CA ARG A 625 -18.08 0.76 37.98
C ARG A 625 -18.00 2.03 37.10
N PRO A 626 -16.86 2.35 36.45
CA PRO A 626 -16.78 3.52 35.58
C PRO A 626 -17.74 3.43 34.38
N ILE A 627 -17.94 2.24 33.79
CA ILE A 627 -18.93 2.03 32.72
C ILE A 627 -20.35 2.28 33.22
N ARG A 628 -20.72 1.78 34.41
CA ARG A 628 -22.06 2.03 34.97
C ARG A 628 -22.29 3.51 35.25
N GLN A 629 -21.29 4.21 35.78
CA GLN A 629 -21.35 5.66 35.99
C GLN A 629 -21.55 6.40 34.67
N PHE A 630 -20.76 6.07 33.66
CA PHE A 630 -20.88 6.60 32.29
C PHE A 630 -22.29 6.39 31.71
N LEU A 631 -22.82 5.16 31.79
CA LEU A 631 -24.12 4.80 31.22
C LEU A 631 -25.31 5.42 31.99
N SER A 632 -25.13 5.76 33.26
CA SER A 632 -26.21 6.28 34.11
C SER A 632 -26.68 7.69 33.76
N ARG A 633 -25.84 8.51 33.11
CA ARG A 633 -26.15 9.90 32.77
C ARG A 633 -26.50 10.05 31.28
N PRO A 634 -27.59 10.75 30.91
CA PRO A 634 -27.91 11.04 29.51
C PRO A 634 -27.04 12.19 28.99
N THR A 635 -25.77 11.90 28.66
CA THR A 635 -24.78 12.89 28.23
C THR A 635 -24.55 12.87 26.71
N PRO A 636 -24.05 13.97 26.11
CA PRO A 636 -23.58 13.97 24.72
C PRO A 636 -22.58 12.84 24.46
N MET A 637 -21.66 12.59 25.40
CA MET A 637 -20.68 11.51 25.29
C MET A 637 -21.33 10.11 25.26
N ARG A 638 -22.40 9.86 26.02
CA ARG A 638 -23.18 8.61 25.92
C ARG A 638 -23.81 8.45 24.53
N ARG A 639 -24.27 9.54 23.91
CA ARG A 639 -24.80 9.52 22.54
C ARG A 639 -23.69 9.23 21.52
N SER A 640 -22.50 9.80 21.69
CA SER A 640 -21.30 9.46 20.91
C SER A 640 -20.96 7.97 21.01
N ALA A 641 -20.93 7.41 22.23
CA ALA A 641 -20.67 5.99 22.44
C ALA A 641 -21.72 5.09 21.77
N GLY A 642 -23.00 5.47 21.82
CA GLY A 642 -24.08 4.77 21.11
C GLY A 642 -23.88 4.79 19.59
N ALA A 643 -23.51 5.93 19.02
CA ALA A 643 -23.20 6.04 17.59
C ALA A 643 -21.99 5.18 17.19
N LEU A 644 -20.93 5.17 18.01
CA LEU A 644 -19.75 4.32 17.78
C LEU A 644 -20.07 2.83 17.89
N GLY A 645 -21.03 2.42 18.73
CA GLY A 645 -21.50 1.03 18.77
C GLY A 645 -22.01 0.54 17.41
N TYR A 646 -22.76 1.38 16.69
CA TYR A 646 -23.18 1.07 15.32
C TYR A 646 -22.02 1.16 14.33
N GLY A 647 -21.05 2.05 14.58
CA GLY A 647 -19.80 2.09 13.83
C GLY A 647 -18.99 0.80 13.94
N CYS A 648 -18.92 0.18 15.12
CA CYS A 648 -18.28 -1.13 15.29
C CYS A 648 -18.94 -2.21 14.44
N LEU A 649 -20.28 -2.22 14.35
CA LEU A 649 -21.01 -3.14 13.47
C LEU A 649 -20.69 -2.86 11.99
N ALA A 650 -20.67 -1.59 11.58
CA ALA A 650 -20.30 -1.20 10.22
C ALA A 650 -18.85 -1.58 9.87
N ALA A 651 -17.92 -1.46 10.81
CA ALA A 651 -16.54 -1.86 10.64
C ALA A 651 -16.42 -3.36 10.33
N ILE A 652 -17.11 -4.21 11.10
CA ILE A 652 -17.14 -5.66 10.87
C ILE A 652 -17.78 -6.02 9.52
N LEU A 653 -18.85 -5.31 9.12
CA LEU A 653 -19.59 -5.63 7.90
C LEU A 653 -18.88 -5.18 6.62
N TYR A 654 -18.23 -4.01 6.62
CA TYR A 654 -17.68 -3.40 5.41
C TYR A 654 -16.17 -3.58 5.24
N ASN A 655 -15.41 -3.89 6.30
CA ASN A 655 -13.95 -3.93 6.26
C ASN A 655 -13.37 -5.30 6.57
N ASP A 656 -12.32 -5.65 5.85
CA ASP A 656 -11.63 -6.94 5.99
C ASP A 656 -10.88 -7.06 7.33
N SER A 657 -10.41 -5.93 7.88
CA SER A 657 -9.83 -5.82 9.23
C SER A 657 -10.78 -5.19 10.25
N GLY A 658 -12.08 -5.40 10.09
CA GLY A 658 -13.12 -4.79 10.94
C GLY A 658 -12.91 -5.00 12.45
N ILE A 659 -12.38 -6.16 12.87
CA ILE A 659 -12.08 -6.44 14.29
C ILE A 659 -11.00 -5.49 14.83
N VAL A 660 -9.95 -5.21 14.05
CA VAL A 660 -8.88 -4.27 14.44
C VAL A 660 -9.46 -2.87 14.60
N MET A 661 -10.32 -2.45 13.66
CA MET A 661 -11.03 -1.16 13.74
C MET A 661 -11.88 -1.05 15.00
N VAL A 662 -12.60 -2.12 15.38
CA VAL A 662 -13.39 -2.16 16.63
C VAL A 662 -12.48 -1.97 17.85
N GLY A 663 -11.31 -2.61 17.88
CA GLY A 663 -10.33 -2.42 18.95
C GLY A 663 -9.88 -0.96 19.10
N LEU A 664 -9.61 -0.28 17.99
CA LEU A 664 -9.22 1.13 17.97
C LEU A 664 -10.36 2.05 18.44
N LEU A 665 -11.58 1.83 17.95
CA LEU A 665 -12.77 2.57 18.39
C LEU A 665 -13.03 2.38 19.90
N ALA A 666 -12.91 1.15 20.39
CA ALA A 666 -13.03 0.83 21.80
C ALA A 666 -11.95 1.52 22.64
N GLY A 667 -10.71 1.60 22.14
CA GLY A 667 -9.62 2.36 22.77
C GLY A 667 -9.95 3.85 22.92
N CYS A 668 -10.41 4.50 21.84
CA CYS A 668 -10.85 5.90 21.88
C CYS A 668 -11.99 6.10 22.88
N LEU A 669 -12.99 5.22 22.88
CA LEU A 669 -14.12 5.26 23.81
C LEU A 669 -13.67 5.06 25.26
N LEU A 670 -12.75 4.14 25.52
CA LEU A 670 -12.24 3.86 26.85
C LEU A 670 -11.54 5.09 27.45
N VAL A 671 -10.61 5.69 26.71
CA VAL A 671 -9.84 6.84 27.19
C VAL A 671 -10.76 8.03 27.48
N SER A 672 -11.70 8.30 26.57
CA SER A 672 -12.65 9.41 26.72
C SER A 672 -13.68 9.18 27.84
N ALA A 673 -14.20 7.95 28.00
CA ALA A 673 -15.09 7.60 29.12
C ALA A 673 -14.37 7.68 30.47
N LEU A 674 -13.09 7.26 30.53
CA LEU A 674 -12.28 7.39 31.73
C LEU A 674 -12.03 8.85 32.09
N GLU A 675 -11.74 9.72 31.11
CA GLU A 675 -11.61 11.17 31.33
C GLU A 675 -12.89 11.76 31.92
N GLN A 676 -14.05 11.45 31.33
CA GLN A 676 -15.35 11.92 31.81
C GLN A 676 -15.64 11.45 33.24
N ALA A 677 -15.44 10.16 33.53
CA ALA A 677 -15.74 9.59 34.83
C ALA A 677 -14.80 10.15 35.92
N ILE A 678 -13.53 10.38 35.56
CA ILE A 678 -12.58 11.16 36.35
C ILE A 678 -13.17 12.55 36.61
N ASP A 679 -13.41 13.37 35.59
CA ASP A 679 -13.90 14.74 35.77
C ASP A 679 -15.21 14.83 36.57
N GLY A 680 -16.12 13.87 36.42
CA GLY A 680 -17.35 13.76 37.21
C GLY A 680 -17.11 13.65 38.72
N ILE A 681 -16.13 12.87 39.17
CA ILE A 681 -15.77 12.75 40.60
C ILE A 681 -15.29 14.09 41.16
N ARG A 682 -14.68 14.94 40.34
CA ARG A 682 -14.16 16.25 40.80
C ARG A 682 -15.30 17.19 41.17
N MET A 683 -16.37 17.19 40.38
CA MET A 683 -17.54 18.03 40.61
C MET A 683 -18.23 17.64 41.92
N ASP A 684 -18.46 16.34 42.14
CA ASP A 684 -19.08 15.84 43.38
C ASP A 684 -18.24 16.14 44.64
N GLU A 685 -16.90 16.14 44.54
CA GLU A 685 -16.01 16.51 45.67
C GLU A 685 -16.02 18.01 45.97
N ASP A 686 -16.04 18.86 44.94
CA ASP A 686 -16.05 20.33 45.11
C ASP A 686 -17.45 20.80 45.59
N GLU A 687 -18.54 20.14 45.17
CA GLU A 687 -19.91 20.37 45.68
C GLU A 687 -20.09 19.92 47.15
N ARG A 688 -19.37 18.91 47.63
CA ARG A 688 -19.42 18.48 49.05
C ARG A 688 -18.58 19.35 49.98
N ARG A 689 -17.69 20.18 49.43
CA ARG A 689 -16.81 21.08 50.20
C ARG A 689 -17.37 22.50 50.32
N ASN A 690 -18.28 22.88 49.43
CA ASN A 690 -19.09 24.09 49.53
C ASN A 690 -20.40 23.76 50.26
#